data_AF-A0A0Q5CW24-F1
#
_entry.id   AF-A0A0Q5CW24-F1
#
_cell.length_a   1.000
_cell.length_b   1.000
_cell.length_c   1.000
_cell.angle_alpha   90.00
_cell.angle_beta   90.00
_cell.angle_gamma   90.00
#
_symmetry.space_group_name_H-M   'P 1'
#
loop_
_entity.id
_entity.type
_entity.pdbx_description
1 polymer ?
#
loop_
_entity_poly.entity_id
_entity_poly.type
_entity_poly.pdbx_seq_one_letter_code
_entity_poly.pdbx_strand_id
1 'polypeptide(L)'
;MFDELFGPEGDRRDGAEILAALKAAARERILVIDGAMGTQIQGLGFNEEHFRGERFIGCACHQQGNNDLLILSQPQAIEDIHYRYAKAGADILETNTFSSTRIAQADYEMEGAVYDLNRDGARLARRAAIRAEKEDGRRRFVAGAIGPTNRTASISPDVNNPGYRAVSFDDLRIAYGEQIDGLIDGGADIILIETIFDTLNAKAAIFACEERFEAKGIRLPVMISGTITDLSGRTLSGQTPSAFWNSVRHSNPFTIGLNCALGADAMRPHLQELSGVSDTFICAYPNAGLPNEFGQYDETPEMMAKQVEGFAREGLVNVVGGCCGSTPEHIRAIAEAVSKYKPRQIPEHSPFMSLSGLEPFTLTKDIPFVNVGERTNVTGSAKFRKLITAGDYAAALVVARDQVENGAQVIDINMDEGLIDSGQAMIEFLNLIAAEPDIARVPVMIDSSKFEIIEGGLKCVQGKPIVNSISLKEGEEKFLAQAKLIRNYGAAVVVMAFDETGQADTYDRKVEICSRAYKILTEQAGFPPEDIIFDPNVFAVATGIEEHNNYGVDFIEATRTIRERMPLVHISGGVSNLSFSFRGNEPVREAMHAVFLYHAIQAGMDMGIVNAGQLAIYENIDPELREACEDVVLNRRADGTERLLEVAEKYRGGPGKEARVQNLAWRERSVEERLSHALVNGITEFIDADTEEARLQAARPLHVIEGPLMAGMNVVGDLFGSGKMFLPQVVKSARVMKQAVAVLLPYMEEEKRLNGGDQRKTAGKILMATVKGDVHDIGKNIVGVVLACNNYEIVDLGVMVPATKILETAIAEQVDIIGLSGLITPSLDEMVHVAAEMERQGFNVPLLIGGATTSRVHTAVKIHPRYERGQAVYVTDASRAVGVVSALLSPDAKDGYVETIRGEYAKVAAAHARSEADKKRLPIERARANAETVDWTSYEPKKPQFFGTKVFEGYDLAELATYIDWTPFFQTWELKGRYPAILEDEKQGEAARHLFADAQAMLQKIIAEKWFRPQAVIGFWPANAVGDDIKLFTDETRSTELETLFTLRQQLSKRDGRPNVALSDFVAPVSSGKADYVGGFVVTAGIEEVAIAERFERANDDYSSILVKALADRFAEAFAERMHQRVRQEYWGYAPDETLTSDELIHEQYAGIRPAPGYPAQPDHTEKETLFRLLDATKATGVTLTESYAMWPGSSVSGFYIGHPASYYFGVAKVERDQVEDYASRKGMAIEEVERWLGPVLNYIPTNVTAVEDAA
;
A
#
# COMPACT_ATOMS: atom_id res chain seq x y z
N MET A 1 5.59 25.65 -51.09
CA MET A 1 5.04 24.43 -51.73
C MET A 1 4.28 23.53 -50.73
N PHE A 2 4.20 23.85 -49.43
CA PHE A 2 3.44 23.10 -48.43
C PHE A 2 1.96 23.53 -48.29
N ASP A 3 1.60 24.73 -48.75
CA ASP A 3 0.23 25.27 -48.62
C ASP A 3 -0.76 24.74 -49.67
N GLU A 4 -0.29 24.20 -50.80
CA GLU A 4 -1.17 23.78 -51.91
C GLU A 4 -1.92 22.46 -51.66
N LEU A 5 -1.56 21.70 -50.61
CA LEU A 5 -2.17 20.40 -50.27
C LEU A 5 -3.38 20.50 -49.31
N PHE A 6 -3.57 21.63 -48.62
CA PHE A 6 -4.67 21.81 -47.66
C PHE A 6 -5.90 22.52 -48.24
N GLY A 7 -5.85 22.95 -49.51
CA GLY A 7 -6.81 23.92 -50.02
C GLY A 7 -6.64 25.29 -49.34
N PRO A 8 -7.40 26.33 -49.73
CA PRO A 8 -7.55 27.52 -48.88
C PRO A 8 -7.99 27.06 -47.49
N GLU A 9 -7.56 27.75 -46.41
CA GLU A 9 -7.94 27.49 -45.00
C GLU A 9 -9.33 26.84 -44.95
N GLY A 10 -9.35 25.50 -44.83
CA GLY A 10 -10.56 24.72 -45.06
C GLY A 10 -11.67 25.18 -44.12
N ASP A 11 -12.93 25.04 -44.57
CA ASP A 11 -14.12 25.41 -43.79
C ASP A 11 -13.93 25.11 -42.31
N ARG A 12 -14.16 26.14 -41.47
CA ARG A 12 -14.00 26.10 -40.02
C ARG A 12 -14.57 24.77 -39.49
N ARG A 13 -13.72 23.93 -38.90
CA ARG A 13 -14.11 22.57 -38.47
C ARG A 13 -15.34 22.67 -37.58
N ASP A 14 -16.36 21.85 -37.88
CA ASP A 14 -17.54 21.77 -37.04
C ASP A 14 -17.32 20.70 -35.97
N GLY A 15 -16.93 21.12 -34.77
CA GLY A 15 -16.70 20.21 -33.64
C GLY A 15 -17.95 19.42 -33.24
N ALA A 16 -19.15 19.95 -33.47
CA ALA A 16 -20.40 19.23 -33.18
C ALA A 16 -20.63 18.10 -34.19
N GLU A 17 -20.34 18.34 -35.48
CA GLU A 17 -20.35 17.30 -36.52
C GLU A 17 -19.37 16.17 -36.18
N ILE A 18 -18.13 16.53 -35.81
CA ILE A 18 -17.09 15.56 -35.49
C ILE A 18 -17.50 14.71 -34.28
N LEU A 19 -18.00 15.33 -33.21
CA LEU A 19 -18.49 14.62 -32.02
C LEU A 19 -19.64 13.68 -32.37
N ALA A 20 -20.60 14.13 -33.19
CA ALA A 20 -21.71 13.30 -33.63
C ALA A 20 -21.24 12.08 -34.44
N ALA A 21 -20.30 12.28 -35.36
CA ALA A 21 -19.71 11.22 -36.17
C ALA A 21 -18.94 10.21 -35.30
N LEU A 22 -18.14 10.67 -34.33
CA LEU A 22 -17.41 9.81 -33.39
C LEU A 22 -18.35 9.00 -32.50
N LYS A 23 -19.36 9.65 -31.90
CA LYS A 23 -20.35 8.97 -31.06
C LYS A 23 -21.15 7.94 -31.85
N ALA A 24 -21.49 8.22 -33.11
CA ALA A 24 -22.16 7.26 -33.98
C ALA A 24 -21.27 6.04 -34.24
N ALA A 25 -20.01 6.27 -34.64
CA ALA A 25 -19.06 5.20 -34.94
C ALA A 25 -18.74 4.33 -33.71
N ALA A 26 -18.49 4.93 -32.53
CA ALA A 26 -18.18 4.23 -31.28
C ALA A 26 -19.36 3.45 -30.67
N ARG A 27 -20.59 3.78 -31.06
CA ARG A 27 -21.80 2.99 -30.72
C ARG A 27 -22.01 1.81 -31.66
N GLU A 28 -21.61 1.96 -32.92
CA GLU A 28 -21.75 0.92 -33.93
C GLU A 28 -20.66 -0.15 -33.80
N ARG A 29 -19.42 0.25 -33.54
CA ARG A 29 -18.24 -0.64 -33.50
C ARG A 29 -17.14 -0.11 -32.59
N ILE A 30 -16.25 -1.00 -32.18
CA ILE A 30 -15.06 -0.63 -31.41
C ILE A 30 -14.11 0.12 -32.35
N LEU A 31 -13.75 1.35 -32.00
CA LEU A 31 -12.81 2.15 -32.78
C LEU A 31 -11.37 1.75 -32.46
N VAL A 32 -10.48 1.91 -33.43
CA VAL A 32 -9.06 1.59 -33.26
C VAL A 32 -8.24 2.89 -33.27
N ILE A 33 -7.52 3.18 -32.19
CA ILE A 33 -6.47 4.21 -32.16
C ILE A 33 -5.14 3.59 -32.58
N ASP A 34 -4.19 4.38 -33.09
CA ASP A 34 -2.94 3.88 -33.65
C ASP A 34 -1.95 3.35 -32.59
N GLY A 35 -0.71 3.13 -33.02
CA GLY A 35 0.36 2.56 -32.22
C GLY A 35 1.45 3.59 -31.89
N ALA A 36 2.52 3.16 -31.22
CA ALA A 36 3.62 4.05 -30.86
C ALA A 36 4.26 4.76 -32.07
N MET A 37 4.36 6.09 -32.01
CA MET A 37 5.15 6.90 -32.95
C MET A 37 6.65 6.79 -32.65
N GLY A 38 7.03 6.90 -31.38
CA GLY A 38 8.45 6.92 -30.96
C GLY A 38 9.24 5.68 -31.38
N THR A 39 8.69 4.47 -31.19
CA THR A 39 9.37 3.23 -31.59
C THR A 39 9.47 3.09 -33.12
N GLN A 40 8.50 3.61 -33.87
CA GLN A 40 8.56 3.64 -35.34
C GLN A 40 9.64 4.60 -35.84
N ILE A 41 9.82 5.75 -35.18
CA ILE A 41 10.91 6.70 -35.46
C ILE A 41 12.26 6.06 -35.15
N GLN A 42 12.41 5.41 -34.00
CA GLN A 42 13.64 4.72 -33.62
C GLN A 42 14.07 3.67 -34.67
N GLY A 43 13.11 2.96 -35.26
CA GLY A 43 13.37 1.99 -36.34
C GLY A 43 13.94 2.60 -37.63
N LEU A 44 13.86 3.92 -37.82
CA LEU A 44 14.43 4.61 -38.98
C LEU A 44 15.93 4.93 -38.81
N GLY A 45 16.48 4.81 -37.59
CA GLY A 45 17.91 5.00 -37.32
C GLY A 45 18.39 6.45 -37.49
N PHE A 46 17.52 7.44 -37.24
CA PHE A 46 17.88 8.86 -37.34
C PHE A 46 18.96 9.26 -36.31
N ASN A 47 19.87 10.12 -36.78
CA ASN A 47 20.95 10.72 -35.99
C ASN A 47 20.74 12.24 -35.84
N GLU A 48 21.60 12.90 -35.06
CA GLU A 48 21.52 14.33 -34.75
C GLU A 48 21.31 15.25 -35.97
N GLU A 49 21.94 14.97 -37.13
CA GLU A 49 21.78 15.77 -38.34
C GLU A 49 20.34 15.73 -38.88
N HIS A 50 19.67 14.58 -38.76
CA HIS A 50 18.29 14.43 -39.18
C HIS A 50 17.33 15.23 -38.29
N PHE A 51 17.57 15.25 -36.98
CA PHE A 51 16.76 16.02 -36.02
C PHE A 51 16.91 17.52 -36.25
N ARG A 52 18.13 18.01 -36.49
CA ARG A 52 18.39 19.42 -36.80
C ARG A 52 17.80 19.85 -38.16
N GLY A 53 17.84 18.97 -39.15
CA GLY A 53 17.45 19.28 -40.52
C GLY A 53 18.16 20.53 -41.05
N GLU A 54 17.50 21.26 -41.96
CA GLU A 54 18.04 22.53 -42.48
C GLU A 54 17.74 23.73 -41.57
N ARG A 55 16.67 23.65 -40.76
CA ARG A 55 16.14 24.76 -39.96
C ARG A 55 16.92 25.01 -38.65
N PHE A 56 17.58 23.98 -38.10
CA PHE A 56 18.17 24.05 -36.74
C PHE A 56 19.67 23.70 -36.68
N ILE A 57 20.40 23.81 -37.80
CA ILE A 57 21.83 23.47 -37.92
C ILE A 57 22.69 24.15 -36.84
N GLY A 58 22.38 25.41 -36.50
CA GLY A 58 23.14 26.25 -35.56
C GLY A 58 22.73 26.13 -34.08
N CYS A 59 21.84 25.21 -33.71
CA CYS A 59 21.44 25.03 -32.31
C CYS A 59 22.62 24.50 -31.46
N ALA A 60 22.80 25.07 -30.27
CA ALA A 60 23.84 24.69 -29.32
C ALA A 60 23.50 23.40 -28.57
N CYS A 61 22.21 23.16 -28.28
CA CYS A 61 21.72 21.97 -27.61
C CYS A 61 21.61 20.76 -28.56
N HIS A 62 21.79 19.55 -28.01
CA HIS A 62 21.65 18.28 -28.74
C HIS A 62 20.18 17.94 -28.94
N GLN A 63 19.76 17.65 -30.17
CA GLN A 63 18.34 17.51 -30.54
C GLN A 63 17.89 16.04 -30.67
N GLN A 64 18.82 15.09 -30.75
CA GLN A 64 18.48 13.68 -30.85
C GLN A 64 17.65 13.24 -29.64
N GLY A 65 16.51 12.60 -29.93
CA GLY A 65 15.52 12.20 -28.92
C GLY A 65 14.29 13.12 -28.87
N ASN A 66 14.38 14.36 -29.39
CA ASN A 66 13.24 15.25 -29.55
C ASN A 66 12.40 14.83 -30.78
N ASN A 67 11.64 13.73 -30.64
CA ASN A 67 10.88 13.13 -31.74
C ASN A 67 9.88 14.09 -32.37
N ASP A 68 9.29 14.99 -31.60
CA ASP A 68 8.37 16.03 -32.08
C ASP A 68 9.04 16.93 -33.13
N LEU A 69 10.33 17.27 -32.97
CA LEU A 69 11.06 18.13 -33.89
C LEU A 69 11.12 17.59 -35.33
N LEU A 70 11.02 16.27 -35.48
CA LEU A 70 10.98 15.59 -36.78
C LEU A 70 9.74 15.95 -37.61
N ILE A 71 8.70 16.54 -37.01
CA ILE A 71 7.59 17.17 -37.75
C ILE A 71 8.13 18.24 -38.71
N LEU A 72 9.10 19.03 -38.26
CA LEU A 72 9.64 20.16 -39.02
C LEU A 72 10.87 19.78 -39.85
N SER A 73 11.70 18.85 -39.36
CA SER A 73 12.93 18.46 -40.04
C SER A 73 12.77 17.26 -40.97
N GLN A 74 11.86 16.31 -40.67
CA GLN A 74 11.62 15.09 -41.45
C GLN A 74 10.11 14.85 -41.73
N PRO A 75 9.35 15.84 -42.24
CA PRO A 75 7.88 15.77 -42.33
C PRO A 75 7.35 14.58 -43.13
N GLN A 76 8.05 14.17 -44.19
CA GLN A 76 7.62 13.04 -45.03
C GLN A 76 7.66 11.71 -44.26
N ALA A 77 8.68 11.49 -43.45
CA ALA A 77 8.82 10.25 -42.68
C ALA A 77 7.70 10.11 -41.63
N ILE A 78 7.34 11.23 -40.97
CA ILE A 78 6.24 11.27 -39.99
C ILE A 78 4.89 11.03 -40.68
N GLU A 79 4.63 11.66 -41.82
CA GLU A 79 3.40 11.38 -42.60
C GLU A 79 3.31 9.90 -43.01
N ASP A 80 4.42 9.30 -43.47
CA ASP A 80 4.44 7.90 -43.90
C ASP A 80 4.21 6.93 -42.72
N ILE A 81 4.62 7.26 -41.49
CA ILE A 81 4.27 6.48 -40.28
C ILE A 81 2.75 6.53 -40.03
N HIS A 82 2.15 7.72 -39.99
CA HIS A 82 0.70 7.86 -39.80
C HIS A 82 -0.09 7.13 -40.90
N TYR A 83 0.36 7.22 -42.16
CA TYR A 83 -0.27 6.53 -43.27
C TYR A 83 -0.21 5.00 -43.10
N ARG A 84 0.91 4.45 -42.61
CA ARG A 84 1.01 3.00 -42.31
C ARG A 84 0.01 2.56 -41.23
N TYR A 85 -0.19 3.33 -40.17
CA TYR A 85 -1.21 3.05 -39.15
C TYR A 85 -2.63 3.16 -39.70
N ALA A 86 -2.91 4.19 -40.51
CA ALA A 86 -4.21 4.35 -41.17
C ALA A 86 -4.56 3.16 -42.06
N LYS A 87 -3.57 2.62 -42.81
CA LYS A 87 -3.70 1.41 -43.63
C LYS A 87 -3.76 0.12 -42.80
N ALA A 88 -3.23 0.12 -41.59
CA ALA A 88 -3.33 -1.02 -40.67
C ALA A 88 -4.73 -1.19 -40.07
N GLY A 89 -5.56 -0.15 -40.08
CA GLY A 89 -6.96 -0.21 -39.63
C GLY A 89 -7.33 0.81 -38.56
N ALA A 90 -6.40 1.72 -38.19
CA ALA A 90 -6.67 2.80 -37.25
C ALA A 90 -7.78 3.74 -37.78
N ASP A 91 -8.73 4.03 -36.91
CA ASP A 91 -9.77 5.06 -37.03
C ASP A 91 -9.31 6.42 -36.54
N ILE A 92 -8.48 6.42 -35.51
CA ILE A 92 -7.96 7.61 -34.85
C ILE A 92 -6.44 7.58 -35.01
N LEU A 93 -5.87 8.66 -35.51
CA LEU A 93 -4.41 8.84 -35.64
C LEU A 93 -3.98 9.92 -34.67
N GLU A 94 -3.12 9.56 -33.72
CA GLU A 94 -2.47 10.52 -32.83
C GLU A 94 -1.48 11.39 -33.60
N THR A 95 -1.37 12.67 -33.28
CA THR A 95 -0.33 13.55 -33.81
C THR A 95 1.01 13.28 -33.11
N ASN A 96 2.14 13.49 -33.79
CA ASN A 96 3.48 13.38 -33.19
C ASN A 96 3.81 14.58 -32.27
N THR A 97 2.92 14.92 -31.33
CA THR A 97 2.97 16.16 -30.54
C THR A 97 3.00 15.92 -29.02
N PHE A 98 3.37 14.71 -28.60
CA PHE A 98 3.38 14.31 -27.19
C PHE A 98 4.16 15.28 -26.29
N SER A 99 5.32 15.75 -26.75
CA SER A 99 6.22 16.66 -26.02
C SER A 99 6.23 18.07 -26.61
N SER A 100 5.25 18.43 -27.44
CA SER A 100 5.18 19.72 -28.12
C SER A 100 4.57 20.81 -27.22
N THR A 101 5.08 20.93 -25.99
CA THR A 101 4.76 22.01 -25.05
C THR A 101 5.99 22.84 -24.78
N ARG A 102 5.80 24.11 -24.39
CA ARG A 102 6.92 24.98 -24.01
C ARG A 102 7.77 24.40 -22.88
N ILE A 103 7.15 23.73 -21.92
CA ILE A 103 7.83 23.12 -20.77
C ILE A 103 8.75 21.98 -21.21
N ALA A 104 8.26 21.05 -22.04
CA ALA A 104 9.07 19.92 -22.50
C ALA A 104 10.12 20.34 -23.54
N GLN A 105 9.79 21.29 -24.43
CA GLN A 105 10.73 21.79 -25.44
C GLN A 105 11.85 22.67 -24.86
N ALA A 106 11.71 23.18 -23.63
CA ALA A 106 12.78 23.91 -22.94
C ALA A 106 14.03 23.04 -22.70
N ASP A 107 13.87 21.73 -22.47
CA ASP A 107 15.00 20.80 -22.34
C ASP A 107 15.86 20.72 -23.62
N TYR A 108 15.29 21.12 -24.76
CA TYR A 108 15.93 21.15 -26.08
C TYR A 108 16.20 22.56 -26.62
N GLU A 109 15.90 23.61 -25.85
CA GLU A 109 15.94 25.03 -26.29
C GLU A 109 15.07 25.31 -27.53
N MET A 110 13.90 24.66 -27.61
CA MET A 110 12.97 24.71 -28.75
C MET A 110 11.62 25.35 -28.42
N GLU A 111 11.52 26.16 -27.36
CA GLU A 111 10.28 26.82 -26.94
C GLU A 111 9.64 27.65 -28.06
N GLY A 112 10.47 28.29 -28.91
CA GLY A 112 10.00 29.10 -30.04
C GLY A 112 9.39 28.31 -31.19
N ALA A 113 9.51 26.98 -31.20
CA ALA A 113 8.96 26.12 -32.25
C ALA A 113 7.61 25.48 -31.88
N VAL A 114 7.15 25.61 -30.63
CA VAL A 114 5.98 24.89 -30.07
C VAL A 114 4.72 25.03 -30.93
N TYR A 115 4.33 26.24 -31.31
CA TYR A 115 3.14 26.44 -32.15
C TYR A 115 3.26 25.75 -33.52
N ASP A 116 4.42 25.88 -34.18
CA ASP A 116 4.69 25.27 -35.48
C ASP A 116 4.67 23.73 -35.40
N LEU A 117 5.27 23.15 -34.35
CA LEU A 117 5.26 21.71 -34.11
C LEU A 117 3.83 21.17 -34.06
N ASN A 118 2.95 21.81 -33.29
CA ASN A 118 1.57 21.36 -33.15
C ASN A 118 0.75 21.55 -34.41
N ARG A 119 0.83 22.74 -35.02
CA ARG A 119 0.10 23.05 -36.26
C ARG A 119 0.50 22.11 -37.39
N ASP A 120 1.80 21.96 -37.62
CA ASP A 120 2.28 21.15 -38.73
C ASP A 120 2.18 19.65 -38.41
N GLY A 121 2.28 19.24 -37.14
CA GLY A 121 2.04 17.86 -36.70
C GLY A 121 0.61 17.40 -37.00
N ALA A 122 -0.40 18.20 -36.66
CA ALA A 122 -1.80 17.94 -36.99
C ALA A 122 -2.04 17.87 -38.51
N ARG A 123 -1.40 18.78 -39.26
CA ARG A 123 -1.43 18.80 -40.72
C ARG A 123 -0.86 17.52 -41.34
N LEU A 124 0.28 17.01 -40.84
CA LEU A 124 0.89 15.76 -41.35
C LEU A 124 -0.03 14.55 -41.12
N ALA A 125 -0.55 14.38 -39.90
CA ALA A 125 -1.50 13.31 -39.58
C ALA A 125 -2.76 13.41 -40.45
N ARG A 126 -3.24 14.64 -40.71
CA ARG A 126 -4.41 14.88 -41.59
C ARG A 126 -4.13 14.51 -43.05
N ARG A 127 -2.95 14.83 -43.59
CA ARG A 127 -2.57 14.42 -44.96
C ARG A 127 -2.53 12.91 -45.08
N ALA A 128 -1.95 12.22 -44.10
CA ALA A 128 -1.93 10.76 -44.05
C ALA A 128 -3.36 10.17 -44.01
N ALA A 129 -4.25 10.74 -43.18
CA ALA A 129 -5.66 10.35 -43.11
C ALA A 129 -6.37 10.51 -44.45
N ILE A 130 -6.25 11.68 -45.10
CA ILE A 130 -6.86 11.96 -46.41
C ILE A 130 -6.27 11.05 -47.50
N ARG A 131 -4.96 10.79 -47.47
CA ARG A 131 -4.29 9.88 -48.40
C ARG A 131 -4.84 8.46 -48.28
N ALA A 132 -5.00 7.95 -47.06
CA ALA A 132 -5.58 6.63 -46.82
C ALA A 132 -7.08 6.58 -47.20
N GLU A 133 -7.85 7.61 -46.86
CA GLU A 133 -9.28 7.71 -47.19
C GLU A 133 -9.54 7.74 -48.70
N LYS A 134 -8.68 8.41 -49.49
CA LYS A 134 -8.78 8.37 -50.96
C LYS A 134 -8.62 6.97 -51.54
N GLU A 135 -7.95 6.06 -50.83
CA GLU A 135 -7.71 4.69 -51.29
C GLU A 135 -8.78 3.70 -50.86
N ASP A 136 -9.35 3.83 -49.66
CA ASP A 136 -10.30 2.85 -49.10
C ASP A 136 -11.67 3.42 -48.69
N GLY A 137 -11.87 4.74 -48.82
CA GLY A 137 -13.13 5.43 -48.52
C GLY A 137 -13.49 5.55 -47.03
N ARG A 138 -12.62 5.12 -46.10
CA ARG A 138 -12.87 5.21 -44.66
C ARG A 138 -12.38 6.55 -44.09
N ARG A 139 -13.28 7.32 -43.50
CA ARG A 139 -12.92 8.52 -42.72
C ARG A 139 -12.11 8.13 -41.49
N ARG A 140 -10.95 8.78 -41.29
CA ARG A 140 -10.20 8.77 -40.02
C ARG A 140 -10.33 10.10 -39.31
N PHE A 141 -10.07 10.09 -38.01
CA PHE A 141 -10.03 11.27 -37.15
C PHE A 141 -8.59 11.52 -36.68
N VAL A 142 -8.19 12.77 -36.61
CA VAL A 142 -6.88 13.18 -36.10
C VAL A 142 -7.00 13.60 -34.64
N ALA A 143 -6.31 12.90 -33.74
CA ALA A 143 -6.23 13.25 -32.32
C ALA A 143 -4.97 14.06 -32.06
N GLY A 144 -5.16 15.33 -31.69
CA GLY A 144 -4.11 16.21 -31.21
C GLY A 144 -3.60 15.72 -29.86
N ALA A 145 -2.51 14.97 -29.85
CA ALA A 145 -1.92 14.35 -28.68
C ALA A 145 -1.21 15.39 -27.79
N ILE A 146 -1.57 15.40 -26.51
CA ILE A 146 -1.03 16.24 -25.45
C ILE A 146 -0.51 15.32 -24.36
N GLY A 147 0.81 15.23 -24.23
CA GLY A 147 1.46 14.51 -23.15
C GLY A 147 1.49 15.32 -21.83
N PRO A 148 1.88 14.69 -20.71
CA PRO A 148 1.76 15.26 -19.37
C PRO A 148 2.85 16.29 -18.99
N THR A 149 3.78 16.61 -19.91
CA THR A 149 5.07 17.27 -19.66
C THR A 149 6.05 16.44 -18.81
N ASN A 150 7.25 16.98 -18.55
CA ASN A 150 8.26 16.40 -17.65
C ASN A 150 8.18 16.94 -16.20
N ARG A 151 7.17 17.75 -15.86
CA ARG A 151 6.99 18.37 -14.53
C ARG A 151 5.65 17.99 -13.90
N THR A 152 5.61 17.90 -12.58
CA THR A 152 4.43 17.57 -11.77
C THR A 152 3.91 18.81 -11.05
N ALA A 153 2.59 19.02 -11.00
CA ALA A 153 1.96 20.08 -10.22
C ALA A 153 1.45 19.58 -8.85
N SER A 154 1.19 18.29 -8.69
CA SER A 154 0.70 17.73 -7.41
C SER A 154 1.80 17.17 -6.52
N ILE A 155 2.96 16.78 -7.08
CA ILE A 155 4.08 16.17 -6.36
C ILE A 155 5.29 17.12 -6.32
N SER A 156 5.98 17.18 -5.17
CA SER A 156 7.25 17.89 -5.05
C SER A 156 8.41 17.09 -5.65
N PRO A 157 9.28 17.70 -6.47
CA PRO A 157 10.53 17.08 -6.90
C PRO A 157 11.64 17.15 -5.84
N ASP A 158 11.45 17.89 -4.75
CA ASP A 158 12.40 18.01 -3.64
C ASP A 158 11.89 17.23 -2.43
N VAL A 159 12.57 16.14 -2.10
CA VAL A 159 12.22 15.24 -0.99
C VAL A 159 12.29 15.96 0.38
N ASN A 160 13.11 17.00 0.51
CA ASN A 160 13.24 17.76 1.76
C ASN A 160 12.20 18.87 1.90
N ASN A 161 11.48 19.19 0.82
CA ASN A 161 10.44 20.21 0.82
C ASN A 161 9.17 19.68 0.15
N PRO A 162 8.31 18.94 0.88
CA PRO A 162 7.10 18.34 0.33
C PRO A 162 6.08 19.36 -0.22
N GLY A 163 6.15 20.63 0.21
CA GLY A 163 5.29 21.72 -0.27
C GLY A 163 5.77 22.40 -1.57
N TYR A 164 7.01 22.17 -2.00
CA TYR A 164 7.57 22.79 -3.20
C TYR A 164 6.94 22.24 -4.49
N ARG A 165 6.79 23.09 -5.52
CA ARG A 165 6.35 22.71 -6.88
C ARG A 165 7.27 23.37 -7.90
N ALA A 166 7.77 22.60 -8.86
CA ALA A 166 8.63 23.12 -9.93
C ALA A 166 7.85 23.84 -11.04
N VAL A 167 6.54 23.61 -11.13
CA VAL A 167 5.63 24.24 -12.08
C VAL A 167 4.30 24.54 -11.39
N SER A 168 3.65 25.64 -11.76
CA SER A 168 2.31 25.96 -11.28
C SER A 168 1.22 25.50 -12.25
N PHE A 169 -0.03 25.47 -11.76
CA PHE A 169 -1.20 25.23 -12.62
C PHE A 169 -1.28 26.24 -13.77
N ASP A 170 -0.97 27.52 -13.50
CA ASP A 170 -1.02 28.57 -14.52
C ASP A 170 0.05 28.40 -15.59
N ASP A 171 1.26 27.97 -15.23
CA ASP A 171 2.33 27.66 -16.18
C ASP A 171 1.92 26.53 -17.13
N LEU A 172 1.33 25.46 -16.57
CA LEU A 172 0.79 24.34 -17.34
C LEU A 172 -0.36 24.78 -18.24
N ARG A 173 -1.32 25.55 -17.72
CA ARG A 173 -2.46 26.10 -18.50
C ARG A 173 -1.96 26.91 -19.68
N ILE A 174 -0.97 27.77 -19.49
CA ILE A 174 -0.38 28.59 -20.55
C ILE A 174 0.33 27.71 -21.59
N ALA A 175 1.14 26.75 -21.15
CA ALA A 175 1.86 25.85 -22.03
C ALA A 175 0.92 24.97 -22.88
N TYR A 176 -0.11 24.39 -22.26
CA TYR A 176 -1.14 23.62 -22.98
C TYR A 176 -1.98 24.52 -23.89
N GLY A 177 -2.28 25.76 -23.49
CA GLY A 177 -3.02 26.71 -24.32
C GLY A 177 -2.32 26.99 -25.66
N GLU A 178 -1.00 27.22 -25.63
CA GLU A 178 -0.19 27.40 -26.86
C GLU A 178 -0.21 26.15 -27.75
N GLN A 179 -0.11 24.97 -27.13
CA GLN A 179 -0.18 23.68 -27.82
C GLN A 179 -1.52 23.49 -28.53
N ILE A 180 -2.62 23.68 -27.78
CA ILE A 180 -4.00 23.54 -28.26
C ILE A 180 -4.29 24.53 -29.38
N ASP A 181 -3.79 25.77 -29.29
CA ASP A 181 -3.95 26.77 -30.35
C ASP A 181 -3.35 26.24 -31.67
N GLY A 182 -2.15 25.68 -31.63
CA GLY A 182 -1.51 25.05 -32.78
C GLY A 182 -2.28 23.84 -33.31
N LEU A 183 -2.73 22.93 -32.43
CA LEU A 183 -3.48 21.73 -32.81
C LEU A 183 -4.81 22.07 -33.51
N ILE A 184 -5.57 23.03 -32.98
CA ILE A 184 -6.84 23.48 -33.58
C ILE A 184 -6.58 24.10 -34.96
N ASP A 185 -5.60 25.00 -35.07
CA ASP A 185 -5.27 25.68 -36.33
C ASP A 185 -4.66 24.71 -37.37
N GLY A 186 -4.00 23.65 -36.90
CA GLY A 186 -3.49 22.55 -37.71
C GLY A 186 -4.56 21.58 -38.21
N GLY A 187 -5.80 21.69 -37.72
CA GLY A 187 -6.94 20.89 -38.17
C GLY A 187 -7.10 19.56 -37.44
N ALA A 188 -6.70 19.47 -36.17
CA ALA A 188 -7.04 18.34 -35.31
C ALA A 188 -8.57 18.21 -35.14
N ASP A 189 -9.04 16.97 -35.03
CA ASP A 189 -10.45 16.65 -34.85
C ASP A 189 -10.82 16.43 -33.39
N ILE A 190 -9.86 15.96 -32.61
CA ILE A 190 -9.98 15.58 -31.21
C ILE A 190 -8.80 16.18 -30.47
N ILE A 191 -9.00 16.63 -29.23
CA ILE A 191 -7.88 16.89 -28.31
C ILE A 191 -7.72 15.68 -27.41
N LEU A 192 -6.55 15.04 -27.42
CA LEU A 192 -6.24 13.86 -26.62
C LEU A 192 -5.24 14.23 -25.52
N ILE A 193 -5.68 14.25 -24.27
CA ILE A 193 -4.81 14.41 -23.10
C ILE A 193 -4.48 13.01 -22.60
N GLU A 194 -3.22 12.60 -22.75
CA GLU A 194 -2.84 11.19 -22.56
C GLU A 194 -1.62 10.99 -21.68
N THR A 195 -1.41 9.75 -21.26
CA THR A 195 -0.33 9.34 -20.37
C THR A 195 -0.32 10.16 -19.07
N ILE A 196 -1.51 10.44 -18.55
CA ILE A 196 -1.68 11.30 -17.37
C ILE A 196 -1.16 10.54 -16.15
N PHE A 197 0.01 10.92 -15.66
CA PHE A 197 0.56 10.46 -14.38
C PHE A 197 0.14 11.36 -13.20
N ASP A 198 -0.21 12.62 -13.47
CA ASP A 198 -0.63 13.64 -12.50
C ASP A 198 -1.95 14.29 -12.93
N THR A 199 -3.01 14.05 -12.16
CA THR A 199 -4.35 14.56 -12.47
C THR A 199 -4.44 16.09 -12.42
N LEU A 200 -3.60 16.76 -11.64
CA LEU A 200 -3.60 18.23 -11.60
C LEU A 200 -3.08 18.83 -12.92
N ASN A 201 -2.11 18.17 -13.56
CA ASN A 201 -1.68 18.53 -14.92
C ASN A 201 -2.81 18.37 -15.93
N ALA A 202 -3.56 17.27 -15.85
CA ALA A 202 -4.71 17.05 -16.72
C ALA A 202 -5.81 18.08 -16.52
N LYS A 203 -6.08 18.50 -15.27
CA LYS A 203 -7.03 19.58 -14.98
C LYS A 203 -6.56 20.92 -15.58
N ALA A 204 -5.26 21.22 -15.57
CA ALA A 204 -4.72 22.41 -16.23
C ALA A 204 -4.90 22.34 -17.77
N ALA A 205 -4.70 21.17 -18.38
CA ALA A 205 -4.95 20.94 -19.80
C ALA A 205 -6.45 21.06 -20.16
N ILE A 206 -7.34 20.50 -19.34
CA ILE A 206 -8.81 20.63 -19.50
C ILE A 206 -9.22 22.10 -19.41
N PHE A 207 -8.71 22.83 -18.41
CA PHE A 207 -9.01 24.25 -18.25
C PHE A 207 -8.54 25.04 -19.47
N ALA A 208 -7.33 24.76 -19.96
CA ALA A 208 -6.82 25.36 -21.19
C ALA A 208 -7.71 25.01 -22.39
N CYS A 209 -8.21 23.78 -22.52
CA CYS A 209 -9.16 23.41 -23.58
C CYS A 209 -10.40 24.30 -23.55
N GLU A 210 -11.05 24.47 -22.39
CA GLU A 210 -12.24 25.32 -22.25
C GLU A 210 -11.96 26.77 -22.64
N GLU A 211 -10.85 27.36 -22.15
CA GLU A 211 -10.44 28.72 -22.51
C GLU A 211 -10.22 28.87 -24.02
N ARG A 212 -9.51 27.92 -24.66
CA ARG A 212 -9.21 28.00 -26.10
C ARG A 212 -10.42 27.71 -26.96
N PHE A 213 -11.31 26.81 -26.53
CA PHE A 213 -12.56 26.55 -27.22
C PHE A 213 -13.48 27.77 -27.24
N GLU A 214 -13.60 28.47 -26.11
CA GLU A 214 -14.33 29.73 -26.05
C GLU A 214 -13.67 30.81 -26.90
N ALA A 215 -12.36 31.01 -26.77
CA ALA A 215 -11.61 32.03 -27.51
C ALA A 215 -11.67 31.84 -29.04
N LYS A 216 -11.63 30.59 -29.53
CA LYS A 216 -11.71 30.27 -30.96
C LYS A 216 -13.14 30.06 -31.45
N GLY A 217 -14.13 30.02 -30.57
CA GLY A 217 -15.53 29.75 -30.90
C GLY A 217 -15.76 28.36 -31.51
N ILE A 218 -15.03 27.35 -31.02
CA ILE A 218 -15.11 25.96 -31.48
C ILE A 218 -14.91 25.02 -30.28
N ARG A 219 -15.77 24.00 -30.11
CA ARG A 219 -15.57 22.95 -29.11
C ARG A 219 -15.26 21.63 -29.81
N LEU A 220 -14.04 21.13 -29.66
CA LEU A 220 -13.67 19.81 -30.15
C LEU A 220 -13.97 18.72 -29.09
N PRO A 221 -14.23 17.47 -29.50
CA PRO A 221 -14.19 16.32 -28.60
C PRO A 221 -12.87 16.23 -27.83
N VAL A 222 -12.96 15.95 -26.54
CA VAL A 222 -11.79 15.71 -25.67
C VAL A 222 -11.70 14.23 -25.32
N MET A 223 -10.55 13.61 -25.50
CA MET A 223 -10.22 12.28 -24.99
C MET A 223 -9.25 12.42 -23.82
N ILE A 224 -9.44 11.61 -22.78
CA ILE A 224 -8.60 11.63 -21.58
C ILE A 224 -8.11 10.21 -21.30
N SER A 225 -6.80 10.03 -21.15
CA SER A 225 -6.20 8.73 -20.82
C SER A 225 -5.19 8.82 -19.68
N GLY A 226 -5.46 8.11 -18.60
CA GLY A 226 -4.60 7.99 -17.43
C GLY A 226 -3.55 6.89 -17.54
N THR A 227 -2.54 6.93 -16.69
CA THR A 227 -1.54 5.87 -16.58
C THR A 227 -1.42 5.37 -15.14
N ILE A 228 -1.60 4.07 -14.95
CA ILE A 228 -1.42 3.38 -13.65
C ILE A 228 -0.02 2.79 -13.63
N THR A 229 0.77 3.12 -12.60
CA THR A 229 2.22 2.87 -12.61
C THR A 229 2.64 1.49 -12.12
N ASP A 230 1.83 0.84 -11.27
CA ASP A 230 2.15 -0.46 -10.69
C ASP A 230 0.90 -1.27 -10.30
N LEU A 231 1.10 -2.45 -9.68
CA LEU A 231 0.04 -3.36 -9.24
C LEU A 231 -0.76 -2.84 -8.01
N SER A 232 -0.40 -1.70 -7.43
CA SER A 232 -1.21 -1.04 -6.38
C SER A 232 -2.47 -0.41 -6.95
N GLY A 233 -2.52 -0.17 -8.27
CA GLY A 233 -3.70 0.34 -8.97
C GLY A 233 -3.90 1.85 -8.89
N ARG A 234 -2.83 2.64 -8.75
CA ARG A 234 -2.88 4.10 -8.63
C ARG A 234 -2.06 4.81 -9.73
N THR A 235 -2.41 6.06 -10.03
CA THR A 235 -1.55 6.97 -10.80
C THR A 235 -0.27 7.28 -10.03
N LEU A 236 0.73 7.88 -10.68
CA LEU A 236 1.94 8.34 -9.99
C LEU A 236 1.63 9.33 -8.86
N SER A 237 0.61 10.18 -9.06
CA SER A 237 0.08 11.10 -8.04
C SER A 237 -0.78 10.44 -6.94
N GLY A 238 -0.90 9.11 -6.94
CA GLY A 238 -1.55 8.32 -5.90
C GLY A 238 -3.05 8.11 -6.06
N GLN A 239 -3.65 8.54 -7.17
CA GLN A 239 -5.11 8.53 -7.36
C GLN A 239 -5.61 7.20 -7.94
N THR A 240 -6.73 6.70 -7.44
CA THR A 240 -7.42 5.49 -7.98
C THR A 240 -8.19 5.79 -9.28
N PRO A 241 -8.51 4.79 -10.13
CA PRO A 241 -9.26 5.00 -11.37
C PRO A 241 -10.60 5.71 -11.18
N SER A 242 -11.38 5.31 -10.16
CA SER A 242 -12.66 5.97 -9.84
C SER A 242 -12.49 7.42 -9.38
N ALA A 243 -11.47 7.70 -8.56
CA ALA A 243 -11.18 9.06 -8.12
C ALA A 243 -10.71 9.96 -9.28
N PHE A 244 -9.91 9.40 -10.19
CA PHE A 244 -9.47 10.06 -11.41
C PHE A 244 -10.66 10.46 -12.28
N TRP A 245 -11.62 9.54 -12.49
CA TRP A 245 -12.85 9.84 -13.20
C TRP A 245 -13.63 11.00 -12.56
N ASN A 246 -13.84 10.96 -11.24
CA ASN A 246 -14.53 12.04 -10.50
C ASN A 246 -13.84 13.41 -10.69
N SER A 247 -12.50 13.44 -10.74
CA SER A 247 -11.70 14.65 -10.94
C SER A 247 -11.88 15.28 -12.32
N VAL A 248 -12.07 14.47 -13.38
CA VAL A 248 -12.03 14.95 -14.78
C VAL A 248 -13.38 14.90 -15.51
N ARG A 249 -14.41 14.30 -14.90
CA ARG A 249 -15.76 14.18 -15.48
C ARG A 249 -16.36 15.51 -15.96
N HIS A 250 -16.05 16.60 -15.27
CA HIS A 250 -16.54 17.96 -15.59
C HIS A 250 -16.18 18.43 -17.01
N SER A 251 -15.14 17.86 -17.63
CA SER A 251 -14.74 18.16 -19.02
C SER A 251 -15.72 17.61 -20.07
N ASN A 252 -16.65 16.72 -19.67
CA ASN A 252 -17.56 15.99 -20.55
C ASN A 252 -16.80 15.31 -21.71
N PRO A 253 -15.83 14.43 -21.40
CA PRO A 253 -14.93 13.88 -22.41
C PRO A 253 -15.68 12.88 -23.31
N PHE A 254 -15.26 12.80 -24.57
CA PHE A 254 -15.71 11.76 -25.50
C PHE A 254 -15.28 10.38 -25.02
N THR A 255 -14.05 10.22 -24.53
CA THR A 255 -13.60 8.98 -23.88
C THR A 255 -12.80 9.27 -22.62
N ILE A 256 -12.89 8.35 -21.66
CA ILE A 256 -11.95 8.22 -20.55
C ILE A 256 -11.28 6.83 -20.62
N GLY A 257 -10.02 6.71 -20.26
CA GLY A 257 -9.34 5.42 -20.41
C GLY A 257 -7.97 5.34 -19.77
N LEU A 258 -7.25 4.27 -20.13
CA LEU A 258 -5.90 3.99 -19.65
C LEU A 258 -4.95 3.65 -20.79
N ASN A 259 -3.71 4.11 -20.68
CA ASN A 259 -2.64 3.79 -21.62
C ASN A 259 -1.27 3.69 -20.95
N CYS A 260 -0.34 3.04 -21.64
CA CYS A 260 1.04 2.86 -21.22
C CYS A 260 1.22 2.11 -19.87
N ALA A 261 2.46 2.08 -19.37
CA ALA A 261 2.99 1.45 -18.15
C ALA A 261 2.73 -0.06 -17.96
N LEU A 262 1.48 -0.51 -18.12
CA LEU A 262 1.03 -1.87 -17.95
C LEU A 262 0.76 -2.54 -19.30
N GLY A 263 1.00 -3.85 -19.38
CA GLY A 263 0.44 -4.70 -20.43
C GLY A 263 -1.06 -4.93 -20.24
N ALA A 264 -1.75 -5.49 -21.24
CA ALA A 264 -3.21 -5.64 -21.20
C ALA A 264 -3.71 -6.46 -19.98
N ASP A 265 -3.07 -7.57 -19.64
CA ASP A 265 -3.49 -8.41 -18.52
C ASP A 265 -3.45 -7.68 -17.16
N ALA A 266 -2.44 -6.85 -16.94
CA ALA A 266 -2.30 -6.06 -15.71
C ALA A 266 -3.22 -4.83 -15.68
N MET A 267 -3.55 -4.25 -16.85
CA MET A 267 -4.46 -3.11 -16.98
C MET A 267 -5.94 -3.51 -16.76
N ARG A 268 -6.29 -4.77 -17.02
CA ARG A 268 -7.66 -5.29 -16.97
C ARG A 268 -8.47 -4.93 -15.70
N PRO A 269 -8.00 -5.18 -14.46
CA PRO A 269 -8.79 -4.88 -13.26
C PRO A 269 -9.10 -3.38 -13.12
N HIS A 270 -8.16 -2.51 -13.47
CA HIS A 270 -8.34 -1.06 -13.40
C HIS A 270 -9.29 -0.54 -14.48
N LEU A 271 -9.22 -1.16 -15.66
CA LEU A 271 -10.17 -0.88 -16.74
C LEU A 271 -11.59 -1.32 -16.37
N GLN A 272 -11.73 -2.46 -15.67
CA GLN A 272 -13.04 -2.93 -15.18
C GLN A 272 -13.65 -1.96 -14.17
N GLU A 273 -12.85 -1.43 -13.23
CA GLU A 273 -13.28 -0.40 -12.28
C GLU A 273 -13.77 0.86 -13.01
N LEU A 274 -12.92 1.43 -13.87
CA LEU A 274 -13.24 2.65 -14.63
C LEU A 274 -14.48 2.46 -15.53
N SER A 275 -14.56 1.30 -16.19
CA SER A 275 -15.70 0.90 -17.01
C SER A 275 -17.01 0.76 -16.21
N GLY A 276 -16.93 0.46 -14.91
CA GLY A 276 -18.10 0.39 -14.04
C GLY A 276 -18.66 1.76 -13.65
N VAL A 277 -17.81 2.79 -13.54
CA VAL A 277 -18.18 4.10 -12.95
C VAL A 277 -18.34 5.22 -13.98
N SER A 278 -17.76 5.11 -15.18
CA SER A 278 -17.78 6.19 -16.17
C SER A 278 -19.05 6.22 -17.02
N ASP A 279 -19.69 7.40 -17.11
CA ASP A 279 -20.88 7.66 -17.92
C ASP A 279 -20.57 8.10 -19.38
N THR A 280 -19.35 7.80 -19.84
CA THR A 280 -18.86 8.09 -21.20
C THR A 280 -18.21 6.85 -21.83
N PHE A 281 -17.70 6.96 -23.05
CA PHE A 281 -17.01 5.86 -23.75
C PHE A 281 -15.65 5.55 -23.10
N ILE A 282 -15.19 4.30 -23.20
CA ILE A 282 -13.92 3.87 -22.62
C ILE A 282 -12.86 3.62 -23.70
N CYS A 283 -11.65 4.14 -23.51
CA CYS A 283 -10.48 3.81 -24.33
C CYS A 283 -9.44 2.97 -23.55
N ALA A 284 -8.71 2.09 -24.25
CA ALA A 284 -7.60 1.34 -23.67
C ALA A 284 -6.54 1.01 -24.72
N TYR A 285 -5.30 1.45 -24.51
CA TYR A 285 -4.19 1.19 -25.43
C TYR A 285 -2.91 0.85 -24.66
N PRO A 286 -2.76 -0.42 -24.24
CA PRO A 286 -1.65 -0.88 -23.41
C PRO A 286 -0.32 -0.98 -24.17
N ASN A 287 0.77 -1.22 -23.47
CA ASN A 287 2.06 -1.54 -24.09
C ASN A 287 2.06 -2.96 -24.69
N ALA A 288 2.95 -3.21 -25.65
CA ALA A 288 3.27 -4.55 -26.16
C ALA A 288 4.14 -5.33 -25.15
N GLY A 289 3.61 -5.52 -23.94
CA GLY A 289 4.31 -6.10 -22.80
C GLY A 289 5.15 -5.08 -22.02
N LEU A 290 5.87 -5.57 -21.01
CA LEU A 290 6.87 -4.75 -20.32
C LEU A 290 8.16 -4.71 -21.16
N PRO A 291 8.87 -3.57 -21.21
CA PRO A 291 10.14 -3.50 -21.92
C PRO A 291 11.13 -4.48 -21.29
N ASN A 292 11.85 -5.21 -22.13
CA ASN A 292 12.93 -6.08 -21.70
C ASN A 292 14.18 -5.28 -21.31
N GLU A 293 15.21 -5.94 -20.79
CA GLU A 293 16.44 -5.25 -20.32
C GLU A 293 17.21 -4.51 -21.44
N PHE A 294 16.84 -4.69 -22.71
CA PHE A 294 17.36 -3.94 -23.86
C PHE A 294 16.44 -2.79 -24.32
N GLY A 295 15.36 -2.51 -23.58
CA GLY A 295 14.35 -1.51 -23.94
C GLY A 295 13.45 -1.91 -25.11
N GLN A 296 13.45 -3.20 -25.50
CA GLN A 296 12.61 -3.72 -26.57
C GLN A 296 11.34 -4.37 -26.01
N TYR A 297 10.33 -4.53 -26.86
CA TYR A 297 9.03 -5.10 -26.50
C TYR A 297 8.90 -6.47 -27.16
N ASP A 298 8.78 -7.51 -26.33
CA ASP A 298 8.84 -8.92 -26.78
C ASP A 298 7.45 -9.48 -27.16
N GLU A 299 6.38 -8.74 -26.88
CA GLU A 299 5.03 -9.19 -27.20
C GLU A 299 4.76 -9.08 -28.71
N THR A 300 4.25 -10.16 -29.31
CA THR A 300 3.94 -10.22 -30.75
C THR A 300 2.55 -9.64 -31.05
N PRO A 301 2.26 -9.26 -32.32
CA PRO A 301 0.93 -8.81 -32.73
C PRO A 301 -0.20 -9.76 -32.31
N GLU A 302 0.00 -11.07 -32.44
CA GLU A 302 -1.00 -12.08 -32.10
C GLU A 302 -1.22 -12.19 -30.58
N MET A 303 -0.15 -12.04 -29.78
CA MET A 303 -0.24 -12.06 -28.32
C MET A 303 -1.02 -10.86 -27.80
N MET A 304 -0.62 -9.66 -28.23
CA MET A 304 -1.24 -8.41 -27.80
C MET A 304 -2.71 -8.36 -28.24
N ALA A 305 -2.99 -8.73 -29.50
CA ALA A 305 -4.36 -8.77 -30.02
C ALA A 305 -5.24 -9.75 -29.21
N LYS A 306 -4.72 -10.91 -28.81
CA LYS A 306 -5.45 -11.88 -27.97
C LYS A 306 -5.79 -11.32 -26.59
N GLN A 307 -4.88 -10.55 -25.97
CA GLN A 307 -5.14 -9.93 -24.67
C GLN A 307 -6.17 -8.80 -24.80
N VAL A 308 -6.01 -7.90 -25.77
CA VAL A 308 -6.95 -6.80 -26.05
C VAL A 308 -8.33 -7.33 -26.46
N GLU A 309 -8.39 -8.46 -27.16
CA GLU A 309 -9.65 -9.16 -27.47
C GLU A 309 -10.44 -9.52 -26.19
N GLY A 310 -9.75 -9.77 -25.08
CA GLY A 310 -10.37 -9.99 -23.77
C GLY A 310 -11.23 -8.81 -23.31
N PHE A 311 -10.73 -7.58 -23.48
CA PHE A 311 -11.47 -6.36 -23.14
C PHE A 311 -12.74 -6.21 -23.98
N ALA A 312 -12.62 -6.45 -25.29
CA ALA A 312 -13.73 -6.36 -26.23
C ALA A 312 -14.80 -7.42 -25.96
N ARG A 313 -14.38 -8.65 -25.66
CA ARG A 313 -15.26 -9.79 -25.36
C ARG A 313 -16.06 -9.59 -24.08
N GLU A 314 -15.46 -8.96 -23.07
CA GLU A 314 -16.10 -8.65 -21.79
C GLU A 314 -16.94 -7.36 -21.85
N GLY A 315 -16.93 -6.65 -22.98
CA GLY A 315 -17.69 -5.43 -23.16
C GLY A 315 -17.16 -4.25 -22.33
N LEU A 316 -15.84 -4.18 -22.11
CA LEU A 316 -15.20 -3.16 -21.27
C LEU A 316 -14.85 -1.86 -22.01
N VAL A 317 -14.72 -1.91 -23.34
CA VAL A 317 -14.09 -0.84 -24.16
C VAL A 317 -14.95 -0.40 -25.35
N ASN A 318 -14.68 0.82 -25.81
CA ASN A 318 -15.25 1.42 -27.02
C ASN A 318 -14.17 1.83 -28.02
N VAL A 319 -12.96 2.13 -27.54
CA VAL A 319 -11.77 2.44 -28.34
C VAL A 319 -10.60 1.58 -27.84
N VAL A 320 -9.84 0.97 -28.74
CA VAL A 320 -8.64 0.20 -28.39
C VAL A 320 -7.46 0.56 -29.29
N GLY A 321 -6.24 0.37 -28.84
CA GLY A 321 -5.05 0.57 -29.65
C GLY A 321 -3.80 0.02 -28.97
N GLY A 322 -2.65 0.63 -29.23
CA GLY A 322 -1.41 0.24 -28.56
C GLY A 322 -0.51 1.43 -28.25
N CYS A 323 0.19 1.38 -27.12
CA CYS A 323 1.18 2.38 -26.75
C CYS A 323 2.59 1.86 -27.07
N CYS A 324 3.55 1.95 -26.14
CA CYS A 324 4.94 1.62 -26.39
C CYS A 324 5.13 0.17 -26.89
N GLY A 325 5.99 0.02 -27.91
CA GLY A 325 6.25 -1.26 -28.58
C GLY A 325 5.28 -1.63 -29.70
N SER A 326 4.10 -1.02 -29.74
CA SER A 326 3.06 -1.35 -30.72
C SER A 326 3.45 -0.86 -32.13
N THR A 327 3.24 -1.70 -33.14
CA THR A 327 3.57 -1.42 -34.55
C THR A 327 2.31 -1.48 -35.44
N PRO A 328 2.37 -1.06 -36.73
CA PRO A 328 1.24 -1.23 -37.64
C PRO A 328 0.73 -2.68 -37.74
N GLU A 329 1.60 -3.68 -37.58
CA GLU A 329 1.22 -5.09 -37.53
C GLU A 329 0.37 -5.41 -36.29
N HIS A 330 0.72 -4.85 -35.13
CA HIS A 330 -0.08 -4.98 -33.90
C HIS A 330 -1.46 -4.34 -34.08
N ILE A 331 -1.52 -3.13 -34.64
CA ILE A 331 -2.79 -2.43 -34.88
C ILE A 331 -3.68 -3.21 -35.85
N ARG A 332 -3.11 -3.82 -36.88
CA ARG A 332 -3.86 -4.70 -37.80
C ARG A 332 -4.44 -5.91 -37.08
N ALA A 333 -3.63 -6.61 -36.29
CA ALA A 333 -4.07 -7.76 -35.52
C ALA A 333 -5.17 -7.40 -34.50
N ILE A 334 -5.02 -6.26 -33.80
CA ILE A 334 -6.03 -5.73 -32.86
C ILE A 334 -7.33 -5.41 -33.61
N ALA A 335 -7.26 -4.67 -34.72
CA ALA A 335 -8.42 -4.29 -35.51
C ALA A 335 -9.22 -5.51 -35.99
N GLU A 336 -8.53 -6.54 -36.50
CA GLU A 336 -9.15 -7.80 -36.91
C GLU A 336 -9.80 -8.51 -35.72
N ALA A 337 -9.09 -8.62 -34.59
CA ALA A 337 -9.55 -9.33 -33.40
C ALA A 337 -10.82 -8.70 -32.78
N VAL A 338 -10.88 -7.37 -32.68
CA VAL A 338 -12.00 -6.67 -32.02
C VAL A 338 -13.21 -6.44 -32.92
N SER A 339 -13.06 -6.50 -34.25
CA SER A 339 -14.11 -6.19 -35.23
C SER A 339 -15.40 -7.01 -35.09
N LYS A 340 -15.31 -8.22 -34.50
CA LYS A 340 -16.43 -9.15 -34.32
C LYS A 340 -17.21 -8.94 -33.01
N TYR A 341 -16.75 -8.06 -32.12
CA TYR A 341 -17.39 -7.80 -30.83
C TYR A 341 -18.19 -6.50 -30.86
N LYS A 342 -19.20 -6.43 -30.00
CA LYS A 342 -19.98 -5.20 -29.80
C LYS A 342 -19.24 -4.27 -28.83
N PRO A 343 -19.34 -2.94 -29.01
CA PRO A 343 -18.79 -1.98 -28.04
C PRO A 343 -19.45 -2.10 -26.68
N ARG A 344 -18.74 -1.64 -25.64
CA ARG A 344 -19.31 -1.40 -24.30
C ARG A 344 -20.56 -0.54 -24.37
N GLN A 345 -21.58 -0.92 -23.63
CA GLN A 345 -22.73 -0.06 -23.38
C GLN A 345 -22.41 0.91 -22.24
N ILE A 346 -22.69 2.19 -22.46
CA ILE A 346 -22.46 3.23 -21.46
C ILE A 346 -23.53 3.05 -20.35
N PRO A 347 -23.12 2.92 -19.07
CA PRO A 347 -24.04 2.89 -17.94
C PRO A 347 -24.89 4.16 -17.86
N GLU A 348 -26.12 4.06 -17.35
CA GLU A 348 -26.92 5.24 -17.05
C GLU A 348 -26.28 6.04 -15.90
N HIS A 349 -26.15 7.36 -16.09
CA HIS A 349 -25.62 8.26 -15.07
C HIS A 349 -26.50 8.22 -13.81
N SER A 350 -25.89 7.87 -12.68
CA SER A 350 -26.52 7.98 -11.37
C SER A 350 -26.19 9.36 -10.79
N PRO A 351 -27.18 10.25 -10.59
CA PRO A 351 -26.94 11.64 -10.21
C PRO A 351 -26.63 11.80 -8.72
N PHE A 352 -25.57 11.12 -8.26
CA PHE A 352 -25.01 11.29 -6.92
C PHE A 352 -23.88 12.30 -6.96
N MET A 353 -23.79 13.16 -5.94
CA MET A 353 -22.60 13.97 -5.73
C MET A 353 -21.38 13.06 -5.65
N SER A 354 -20.44 13.30 -6.55
CA SER A 354 -19.20 12.54 -6.66
C SER A 354 -18.03 13.51 -6.53
N LEU A 355 -17.29 13.38 -5.44
CA LEU A 355 -16.09 14.12 -5.08
C LEU A 355 -14.87 13.19 -5.12
N SER A 356 -13.67 13.74 -4.95
CA SER A 356 -12.48 12.93 -4.79
C SER A 356 -11.35 13.68 -4.09
N GLY A 357 -10.60 12.93 -3.28
CA GLY A 357 -9.19 13.21 -3.01
C GLY A 357 -8.33 12.29 -3.89
N LEU A 358 -7.46 11.50 -3.28
CA LEU A 358 -6.82 10.33 -3.92
C LEU A 358 -7.81 9.15 -4.08
N GLU A 359 -8.84 9.12 -3.25
CA GLU A 359 -9.90 8.12 -3.27
C GLU A 359 -11.26 8.76 -3.61
N PRO A 360 -12.18 8.00 -4.22
CA PRO A 360 -13.48 8.53 -4.60
C PRO A 360 -14.36 8.67 -3.37
N PHE A 361 -15.16 9.73 -3.33
CA PHE A 361 -16.26 9.87 -2.37
C PHE A 361 -17.54 10.14 -3.15
N THR A 362 -18.50 9.21 -3.05
CA THR A 362 -19.82 9.37 -3.68
C THR A 362 -20.89 9.36 -2.60
N LEU A 363 -21.69 10.42 -2.54
CA LEU A 363 -22.79 10.55 -1.59
C LEU A 363 -23.99 9.71 -2.07
N THR A 364 -23.97 8.42 -1.72
CA THR A 364 -25.08 7.49 -1.98
C THR A 364 -26.16 7.60 -0.90
N LYS A 365 -27.30 6.95 -1.11
CA LYS A 365 -28.40 6.89 -0.13
C LYS A 365 -28.04 6.12 1.16
N ASP A 366 -26.95 5.35 1.14
CA ASP A 366 -26.47 4.59 2.30
C ASP A 366 -25.67 5.46 3.27
N ILE A 367 -25.25 6.66 2.84
CA ILE A 367 -24.56 7.64 3.67
C ILE A 367 -25.61 8.66 4.14
N PRO A 368 -26.06 8.59 5.40
CA PRO A 368 -27.15 9.43 5.89
C PRO A 368 -26.73 10.90 6.06
N PHE A 369 -25.44 11.15 6.36
CA PHE A 369 -24.91 12.48 6.61
C PHE A 369 -23.39 12.52 6.34
N VAL A 370 -22.92 13.63 5.79
CA VAL A 370 -21.49 13.89 5.52
C VAL A 370 -20.92 14.85 6.56
N ASN A 371 -19.95 14.38 7.34
CA ASN A 371 -19.22 15.22 8.28
C ASN A 371 -18.10 15.97 7.55
N VAL A 372 -18.21 17.30 7.49
CA VAL A 372 -17.14 18.19 7.02
C VAL A 372 -16.39 18.72 8.23
N GLY A 373 -15.11 18.36 8.35
CA GLY A 373 -14.30 18.74 9.52
C GLY A 373 -13.99 20.24 9.60
N GLU A 374 -14.41 20.89 10.68
CA GLU A 374 -14.32 22.36 10.88
C GLU A 374 -13.00 22.90 11.47
N ARG A 375 -12.09 22.04 11.95
CA ARG A 375 -10.97 22.44 12.83
C ARG A 375 -9.78 23.05 12.09
N THR A 376 -9.69 22.87 10.78
CA THR A 376 -8.68 23.44 9.87
C THR A 376 -9.06 24.85 9.44
N ASN A 377 -9.50 25.66 10.42
CA ASN A 377 -10.02 27.00 10.22
C ASN A 377 -9.31 27.98 11.15
N VAL A 378 -8.60 28.97 10.59
CA VAL A 378 -7.83 29.97 11.37
C VAL A 378 -8.74 30.84 12.25
N THR A 379 -9.96 31.13 11.81
CA THR A 379 -10.91 31.91 12.62
C THR A 379 -11.60 31.06 13.69
N GLY A 380 -11.97 29.82 13.35
CA GLY A 380 -12.76 28.92 14.18
C GLY A 380 -11.97 28.09 15.19
N SER A 381 -10.69 27.79 14.94
CA SER A 381 -9.88 26.89 15.76
C SER A 381 -8.67 27.60 16.36
N ALA A 382 -8.70 27.80 17.68
CA ALA A 382 -7.59 28.46 18.40
C ALA A 382 -6.26 27.71 18.28
N LYS A 383 -6.30 26.36 18.24
CA LYS A 383 -5.11 25.53 18.03
C LYS A 383 -4.55 25.75 16.63
N PHE A 384 -5.39 25.65 15.60
CA PHE A 384 -4.97 25.79 14.21
C PHE A 384 -4.43 27.19 13.91
N ARG A 385 -5.12 28.25 14.36
CA ARG A 385 -4.65 29.63 14.26
C ARG A 385 -3.23 29.79 14.79
N LYS A 386 -2.95 29.28 15.99
CA LYS A 386 -1.63 29.40 16.62
C LYS A 386 -0.54 28.74 15.77
N LEU A 387 -0.83 27.60 15.16
CA LEU A 387 0.13 26.85 14.34
C LEU A 387 0.41 27.58 13.01
N ILE A 388 -0.64 28.01 12.30
CA ILE A 388 -0.49 28.75 11.04
C ILE A 388 0.22 30.09 11.25
N THR A 389 -0.16 30.88 12.26
CA THR A 389 0.53 32.15 12.56
C THR A 389 1.99 31.94 12.98
N ALA A 390 2.34 30.77 13.52
CA ALA A 390 3.72 30.43 13.87
C ALA A 390 4.53 29.81 12.71
N GLY A 391 3.90 29.53 11.56
CA GLY A 391 4.52 28.82 10.44
C GLY A 391 4.76 27.33 10.68
N ASP A 392 4.13 26.74 11.70
CA ASP A 392 4.26 25.32 12.04
C ASP A 392 3.23 24.48 11.27
N TYR A 393 3.43 24.38 9.95
CA TYR A 393 2.52 23.65 9.08
C TYR A 393 2.54 22.14 9.32
N ALA A 394 3.66 21.58 9.79
CA ALA A 394 3.75 20.15 10.12
C ALA A 394 2.77 19.78 11.25
N ALA A 395 2.74 20.56 12.33
CA ALA A 395 1.74 20.35 13.38
C ALA A 395 0.31 20.70 12.92
N ALA A 396 0.14 21.60 11.94
CA ALA A 396 -1.15 21.90 11.36
C ALA A 396 -1.72 20.73 10.53
N LEU A 397 -0.86 19.96 9.84
CA LEU A 397 -1.27 18.72 9.14
C LEU A 397 -1.82 17.68 10.10
N VAL A 398 -1.27 17.57 11.32
CA VAL A 398 -1.83 16.70 12.36
C VAL A 398 -3.28 17.08 12.69
N VAL A 399 -3.64 18.36 12.68
CA VAL A 399 -5.04 18.79 12.91
C VAL A 399 -5.94 18.33 11.76
N ALA A 400 -5.47 18.38 10.52
CA ALA A 400 -6.23 17.86 9.37
C ALA A 400 -6.39 16.34 9.46
N ARG A 401 -5.31 15.61 9.75
CA ARG A 401 -5.32 14.14 9.92
C ARG A 401 -6.24 13.69 11.05
N ASP A 402 -6.14 14.32 12.22
CA ASP A 402 -7.00 14.04 13.38
C ASP A 402 -8.48 14.07 12.98
N GLN A 403 -8.90 14.99 12.10
CA GLN A 403 -10.30 15.07 11.67
C GLN A 403 -10.71 13.88 10.81
N VAL A 404 -9.86 13.45 9.88
CA VAL A 404 -10.11 12.29 9.02
C VAL A 404 -10.21 11.01 9.84
N GLU A 405 -9.30 10.81 10.80
CA GLU A 405 -9.31 9.66 11.72
C GLU A 405 -10.56 9.63 12.60
N ASN A 406 -11.06 10.80 13.00
CA ASN A 406 -12.29 10.96 13.78
C ASN A 406 -13.56 10.97 12.91
N GLY A 407 -13.49 10.54 11.65
CA GLY A 407 -14.65 10.30 10.79
C GLY A 407 -15.09 11.47 9.91
N ALA A 408 -14.27 12.52 9.76
CA ALA A 408 -14.52 13.53 8.73
C ALA A 408 -14.33 12.92 7.33
N GLN A 409 -15.37 13.01 6.50
CA GLN A 409 -15.35 12.52 5.12
C GLN A 409 -14.89 13.61 4.14
N VAL A 410 -14.95 14.88 4.55
CA VAL A 410 -14.44 16.05 3.85
C VAL A 410 -13.77 16.96 4.87
N ILE A 411 -12.73 17.69 4.50
CA ILE A 411 -12.04 18.63 5.40
C ILE A 411 -12.25 20.06 4.92
N ASP A 412 -12.79 20.95 5.76
CA ASP A 412 -12.93 22.38 5.49
C ASP A 412 -11.63 23.12 5.82
N ILE A 413 -11.06 23.83 4.86
CA ILE A 413 -9.78 24.53 4.99
C ILE A 413 -10.01 26.01 4.82
N ASN A 414 -9.85 26.77 5.91
CA ASN A 414 -10.00 28.22 5.92
C ASN A 414 -8.73 28.89 6.46
N MET A 415 -8.13 29.76 5.64
CA MET A 415 -6.91 30.51 5.96
C MET A 415 -7.16 32.02 6.11
N ASP A 416 -8.40 32.47 6.17
CA ASP A 416 -8.74 33.89 6.24
C ASP A 416 -8.34 34.48 7.60
N GLU A 417 -7.37 35.40 7.58
CA GLU A 417 -6.96 36.16 8.76
C GLU A 417 -6.19 37.41 8.32
N GLY A 418 -6.41 38.54 8.98
CA GLY A 418 -5.83 39.82 8.57
C GLY A 418 -4.33 39.96 8.83
N LEU A 419 -3.76 39.04 9.62
CA LEU A 419 -2.35 39.06 10.07
C LEU A 419 -1.42 38.16 9.26
N ILE A 420 -1.93 37.35 8.33
CA ILE A 420 -1.14 36.44 7.50
C ILE A 420 -1.43 36.68 6.01
N ASP A 421 -0.54 36.21 5.14
CA ASP A 421 -0.85 36.09 3.72
C ASP A 421 -1.74 34.85 3.52
N SER A 422 -3.05 35.04 3.65
CA SER A 422 -4.04 33.97 3.53
C SER A 422 -3.97 33.25 2.17
N GLY A 423 -3.61 33.96 1.10
CA GLY A 423 -3.47 33.37 -0.23
C GLY A 423 -2.30 32.39 -0.29
N GLN A 424 -1.13 32.84 0.17
CA GLN A 424 0.05 31.99 0.22
C GLN A 424 -0.10 30.83 1.22
N ALA A 425 -0.72 31.08 2.38
CA ALA A 425 -0.97 30.04 3.39
C ALA A 425 -1.90 28.93 2.87
N MET A 426 -2.93 29.29 2.08
CA MET A 426 -3.81 28.30 1.44
C MET A 426 -3.04 27.41 0.48
N ILE A 427 -2.22 28.00 -0.40
CA ILE A 427 -1.40 27.28 -1.38
C ILE A 427 -0.41 26.35 -0.68
N GLU A 428 0.34 26.87 0.30
CA GLU A 428 1.35 26.12 1.03
C GLU A 428 0.74 24.92 1.78
N PHE A 429 -0.38 25.14 2.49
CA PHE A 429 -1.02 24.08 3.24
C PHE A 429 -1.65 23.00 2.35
N LEU A 430 -2.30 23.37 1.24
CA LEU A 430 -2.86 22.41 0.30
C LEU A 430 -1.76 21.58 -0.41
N ASN A 431 -0.64 22.20 -0.75
CA ASN A 431 0.51 21.48 -1.31
C ASN A 431 1.10 20.47 -0.32
N LEU A 432 1.11 20.80 0.98
CA LEU A 432 1.53 19.89 2.04
C LEU A 432 0.51 18.77 2.28
N ILE A 433 -0.79 19.08 2.26
CA ILE A 433 -1.84 18.05 2.34
C ILE A 433 -1.68 17.04 1.20
N ALA A 434 -1.40 17.50 -0.02
CA ALA A 434 -1.18 16.61 -1.16
C ALA A 434 0.01 15.65 -0.99
N ALA A 435 0.96 15.95 -0.08
CA ALA A 435 2.09 15.09 0.23
C ALA A 435 1.81 14.07 1.35
N GLU A 436 0.67 14.18 2.05
CA GLU A 436 0.25 13.31 3.16
C GLU A 436 -0.91 12.41 2.73
N PRO A 437 -0.68 11.13 2.36
CA PRO A 437 -1.71 10.28 1.75
C PRO A 437 -2.96 10.07 2.61
N ASP A 438 -2.81 9.97 3.94
CA ASP A 438 -3.93 9.77 4.87
C ASP A 438 -4.89 10.98 4.94
N ILE A 439 -4.38 12.18 4.62
CA ILE A 439 -5.20 13.39 4.50
C ILE A 439 -5.70 13.53 3.06
N ALA A 440 -4.81 13.38 2.08
CA ALA A 440 -5.11 13.56 0.65
C ALA A 440 -6.16 12.57 0.11
N ARG A 441 -6.40 11.44 0.79
CA ARG A 441 -7.42 10.46 0.37
C ARG A 441 -8.85 11.02 0.35
N VAL A 442 -9.18 11.95 1.26
CA VAL A 442 -10.53 12.54 1.33
C VAL A 442 -10.62 13.86 0.52
N PRO A 443 -11.80 14.24 0.01
CA PRO A 443 -12.00 15.55 -0.60
C PRO A 443 -11.77 16.71 0.38
N VAL A 444 -11.39 17.86 -0.17
CA VAL A 444 -11.24 19.12 0.59
C VAL A 444 -12.34 20.11 0.22
N MET A 445 -12.81 20.86 1.21
CA MET A 445 -13.68 22.02 1.06
C MET A 445 -12.82 23.28 1.24
N ILE A 446 -12.63 24.04 0.16
CA ILE A 446 -11.77 25.22 0.13
C ILE A 446 -12.59 26.41 0.58
N ASP A 447 -12.29 26.93 1.77
CA ASP A 447 -13.07 27.98 2.42
C ASP A 447 -12.35 29.34 2.44
N SER A 448 -12.96 30.35 1.83
CA SER A 448 -12.54 31.75 1.96
C SER A 448 -13.67 32.71 1.58
N SER A 449 -13.66 33.88 2.21
CA SER A 449 -14.48 35.03 1.84
C SER A 449 -14.02 35.75 0.56
N LYS A 450 -12.80 35.45 0.10
CA LYS A 450 -12.14 36.02 -1.08
C LYS A 450 -12.04 34.98 -2.18
N PHE A 451 -12.42 35.33 -3.41
CA PHE A 451 -12.44 34.36 -4.50
C PHE A 451 -11.04 34.07 -5.04
N GLU A 452 -10.14 35.04 -5.03
CA GLU A 452 -8.72 34.85 -5.36
C GLU A 452 -8.03 33.82 -4.44
N ILE A 453 -8.45 33.83 -3.17
CA ILE A 453 -8.48 32.75 -2.18
C ILE A 453 -8.67 31.33 -2.72
N ILE A 454 -9.96 31.09 -2.98
CA ILE A 454 -10.55 29.87 -3.50
C ILE A 454 -9.85 29.44 -4.79
N GLU A 455 -9.63 30.36 -5.72
CA GLU A 455 -8.99 30.08 -7.00
C GLU A 455 -7.54 29.61 -6.82
N GLY A 456 -6.77 30.24 -5.93
CA GLY A 456 -5.43 29.77 -5.55
C GLY A 456 -5.45 28.35 -5.00
N GLY A 457 -6.44 28.02 -4.15
CA GLY A 457 -6.61 26.67 -3.63
C GLY A 457 -7.01 25.64 -4.68
N LEU A 458 -7.96 25.98 -5.58
CA LEU A 458 -8.42 25.09 -6.66
C LEU A 458 -7.27 24.67 -7.59
N LYS A 459 -6.29 25.55 -7.79
CA LYS A 459 -5.07 25.30 -8.56
C LYS A 459 -4.10 24.33 -7.90
N CYS A 460 -4.31 23.95 -6.63
CA CYS A 460 -3.44 23.04 -5.87
C CYS A 460 -4.05 21.64 -5.68
N VAL A 461 -5.33 21.44 -6.02
CA VAL A 461 -6.06 20.20 -5.69
C VAL A 461 -6.28 19.31 -6.92
N GLN A 462 -5.68 18.11 -6.90
CA GLN A 462 -5.82 17.10 -7.96
C GLN A 462 -7.21 16.42 -8.00
N GLY A 463 -7.86 16.31 -6.84
CA GLY A 463 -9.21 15.77 -6.67
C GLY A 463 -10.33 16.67 -7.24
N LYS A 464 -11.58 16.27 -7.02
CA LYS A 464 -12.76 17.13 -7.14
C LYS A 464 -13.13 17.70 -5.76
N PRO A 465 -12.76 18.96 -5.46
CA PRO A 465 -13.05 19.59 -4.18
C PRO A 465 -14.44 20.22 -4.13
N ILE A 466 -14.77 20.79 -2.98
CA ILE A 466 -15.92 21.68 -2.78
C ILE A 466 -15.42 23.11 -2.58
N VAL A 467 -16.07 24.09 -3.20
CA VAL A 467 -15.83 25.52 -2.97
C VAL A 467 -16.79 26.04 -1.90
N ASN A 468 -16.25 26.64 -0.85
CA ASN A 468 -17.01 27.31 0.21
C ASN A 468 -16.57 28.78 0.31
N SER A 469 -17.34 29.75 -0.17
CA SER A 469 -18.60 29.67 -0.88
C SER A 469 -18.72 30.86 -1.85
N ILE A 470 -19.73 30.82 -2.71
CA ILE A 470 -20.15 31.97 -3.53
C ILE A 470 -21.57 32.42 -3.13
N SER A 471 -21.96 33.63 -3.52
CA SER A 471 -23.29 34.18 -3.23
C SER A 471 -23.67 35.30 -4.20
N LEU A 472 -24.93 35.74 -4.17
CA LEU A 472 -25.46 36.81 -5.01
C LEU A 472 -25.20 38.22 -4.43
N LYS A 473 -24.46 38.34 -3.31
CA LYS A 473 -24.20 39.60 -2.60
C LYS A 473 -23.63 40.73 -3.47
N GLU A 474 -22.84 40.37 -4.48
CA GLU A 474 -22.19 41.31 -5.41
C GLU A 474 -22.87 41.33 -6.80
N GLY A 475 -24.08 40.79 -6.88
CA GLY A 475 -24.87 40.73 -8.10
C GLY A 475 -24.67 39.46 -8.93
N GLU A 476 -25.59 39.26 -9.88
CA GLU A 476 -25.68 38.07 -10.72
C GLU A 476 -24.49 37.89 -11.67
N GLU A 477 -23.95 38.97 -12.23
CA GLU A 477 -22.83 38.90 -13.18
C GLU A 477 -21.57 38.29 -12.54
N LYS A 478 -21.21 38.76 -11.34
CA LYS A 478 -20.05 38.23 -10.62
C LYS A 478 -20.29 36.79 -10.15
N PHE A 479 -21.48 36.48 -9.66
CA PHE A 479 -21.88 35.12 -9.28
C PHE A 479 -21.76 34.14 -10.47
N LEU A 480 -22.25 34.53 -11.64
CA LEU A 480 -22.16 33.72 -12.86
C LEU A 480 -20.72 33.54 -13.33
N ALA A 481 -19.89 34.59 -13.29
CA ALA A 481 -18.48 34.51 -13.66
C ALA A 481 -17.70 33.54 -12.74
N GLN A 482 -17.90 33.66 -11.43
CA GLN A 482 -17.31 32.75 -10.44
C GLN A 482 -17.79 31.32 -10.61
N ALA A 483 -19.09 31.11 -10.83
CA ALA A 483 -19.65 29.79 -11.10
C ALA A 483 -18.98 29.14 -12.32
N LYS A 484 -18.87 29.84 -13.45
CA LYS A 484 -18.20 29.30 -14.65
C LYS A 484 -16.76 28.88 -14.38
N LEU A 485 -16.00 29.67 -13.61
CA LEU A 485 -14.64 29.32 -13.22
C LEU A 485 -14.60 28.06 -12.36
N ILE A 486 -15.44 27.97 -11.33
CA ILE A 486 -15.53 26.79 -10.45
C ILE A 486 -15.84 25.53 -11.26
N ARG A 487 -16.76 25.62 -12.22
CA ARG A 487 -17.09 24.51 -13.14
C ARG A 487 -15.89 24.11 -14.00
N ASN A 488 -15.16 25.08 -14.55
CA ASN A 488 -13.98 24.83 -15.36
C ASN A 488 -12.82 24.21 -14.55
N TYR A 489 -12.72 24.51 -13.25
CA TYR A 489 -11.80 23.82 -12.33
C TYR A 489 -12.29 22.43 -11.90
N GLY A 490 -13.55 22.10 -12.16
CA GLY A 490 -14.14 20.80 -11.84
C GLY A 490 -14.48 20.61 -10.38
N ALA A 491 -14.98 21.63 -9.69
CA ALA A 491 -15.35 21.57 -8.27
C ALA A 491 -16.87 21.64 -8.05
N ALA A 492 -17.33 21.06 -6.94
CA ALA A 492 -18.67 21.31 -6.41
C ALA A 492 -18.72 22.67 -5.70
N VAL A 493 -19.92 23.20 -5.44
CA VAL A 493 -20.07 24.58 -4.94
C VAL A 493 -21.07 24.70 -3.80
N VAL A 494 -20.64 25.34 -2.71
CA VAL A 494 -21.51 25.86 -1.66
C VAL A 494 -21.97 27.26 -2.04
N VAL A 495 -23.29 27.45 -2.01
CA VAL A 495 -23.95 28.73 -2.29
C VAL A 495 -24.64 29.20 -1.03
N MET A 496 -24.11 30.26 -0.43
CA MET A 496 -24.74 30.90 0.73
C MET A 496 -26.01 31.65 0.31
N ALA A 497 -27.05 31.57 1.14
CA ALA A 497 -28.28 32.33 0.98
C ALA A 497 -28.07 33.82 1.34
N PHE A 498 -27.31 34.53 0.50
CA PHE A 498 -26.95 35.93 0.64
C PHE A 498 -27.06 36.60 -0.74
N ASP A 499 -27.90 37.62 -0.87
CA ASP A 499 -28.07 38.41 -2.09
C ASP A 499 -27.74 39.91 -1.87
N GLU A 500 -28.03 40.74 -2.86
CA GLU A 500 -27.75 42.18 -2.85
C GLU A 500 -28.45 42.95 -1.69
N THR A 501 -29.45 42.34 -1.06
CA THR A 501 -30.22 42.92 0.05
C THR A 501 -29.79 42.45 1.43
N GLY A 502 -28.91 41.45 1.53
CA GLY A 502 -28.43 40.92 2.81
C GLY A 502 -28.49 39.40 2.91
N GLN A 503 -28.13 38.89 4.10
CA GLN A 503 -28.26 37.48 4.43
C GLN A 503 -29.73 37.10 4.65
N ALA A 504 -30.13 35.91 4.22
CA ALA A 504 -31.49 35.41 4.44
C ALA A 504 -31.68 34.88 5.86
N ASP A 505 -32.37 35.66 6.69
CA ASP A 505 -32.71 35.38 8.09
C ASP A 505 -34.05 34.62 8.25
N THR A 506 -35.02 34.85 7.37
CA THR A 506 -36.35 34.21 7.38
C THR A 506 -36.47 33.04 6.39
N TYR A 507 -37.40 32.12 6.65
CA TYR A 507 -37.72 30.99 5.76
C TYR A 507 -37.94 31.41 4.30
N ASP A 508 -38.80 32.41 4.05
CA ASP A 508 -39.17 32.82 2.69
C ASP A 508 -37.95 33.35 1.92
N ARG A 509 -37.09 34.14 2.58
CA ARG A 509 -35.87 34.67 1.99
C ARG A 509 -34.85 33.57 1.68
N LYS A 510 -34.70 32.58 2.57
CA LYS A 510 -33.79 31.44 2.34
C LYS A 510 -34.20 30.69 1.06
N VAL A 511 -35.48 30.36 0.92
CA VAL A 511 -36.01 29.65 -0.26
C VAL A 511 -35.93 30.50 -1.53
N GLU A 512 -36.24 31.80 -1.45
CA GLU A 512 -36.16 32.73 -2.58
C GLU A 512 -34.76 32.79 -3.19
N ILE A 513 -33.74 33.06 -2.37
CA ILE A 513 -32.36 33.22 -2.83
C ILE A 513 -31.82 31.91 -3.42
N CYS A 514 -32.02 30.78 -2.74
CA CYS A 514 -31.59 29.47 -3.25
C CYS A 514 -32.27 29.14 -4.58
N SER A 515 -33.57 29.45 -4.74
CA SER A 515 -34.30 29.23 -5.99
C SER A 515 -33.76 30.10 -7.14
N ARG A 516 -33.38 31.35 -6.86
CA ARG A 516 -32.76 32.25 -7.85
C ARG A 516 -31.38 31.73 -8.27
N ALA A 517 -30.53 31.38 -7.30
CA ALA A 517 -29.20 30.85 -7.54
C ALA A 517 -29.24 29.53 -8.33
N TYR A 518 -30.15 28.62 -8.00
CA TYR A 518 -30.32 27.33 -8.71
C TYR A 518 -30.55 27.52 -10.20
N LYS A 519 -31.44 28.45 -10.59
CA LYS A 519 -31.71 28.76 -12.01
C LYS A 519 -30.47 29.30 -12.71
N ILE A 520 -29.75 30.24 -12.09
CA ILE A 520 -28.54 30.81 -12.68
C ILE A 520 -27.48 29.71 -12.87
N LEU A 521 -27.25 28.86 -11.87
CA LEU A 521 -26.26 27.79 -11.92
C LEU A 521 -26.59 26.73 -12.98
N THR A 522 -27.82 26.25 -13.02
CA THR A 522 -28.23 25.15 -13.90
C THR A 522 -28.49 25.61 -15.33
N GLU A 523 -29.15 26.75 -15.53
CA GLU A 523 -29.57 27.23 -16.86
C GLU A 523 -28.50 28.09 -17.56
N GLN A 524 -27.69 28.86 -16.80
CA GLN A 524 -26.71 29.79 -17.39
C GLN A 524 -25.25 29.34 -17.19
N ALA A 525 -24.89 28.83 -16.01
CA ALA A 525 -23.54 28.34 -15.73
C ALA A 525 -23.33 26.88 -16.13
N GLY A 526 -24.41 26.12 -16.38
CA GLY A 526 -24.33 24.71 -16.79
C GLY A 526 -23.81 23.77 -15.69
N PHE A 527 -24.08 24.07 -14.42
CA PHE A 527 -23.79 23.15 -13.31
C PHE A 527 -24.76 21.97 -13.29
N PRO A 528 -24.28 20.76 -13.02
CA PRO A 528 -25.16 19.67 -12.64
C PRO A 528 -25.77 19.95 -11.25
N PRO A 529 -27.08 19.74 -11.05
CA PRO A 529 -27.75 19.95 -9.76
C PRO A 529 -27.08 19.22 -8.59
N GLU A 530 -26.57 18.01 -8.81
CA GLU A 530 -25.90 17.18 -7.80
C GLU A 530 -24.55 17.73 -7.33
N ASP A 531 -23.99 18.76 -7.96
CA ASP A 531 -22.78 19.46 -7.49
C ASP A 531 -23.08 20.78 -6.76
N ILE A 532 -24.36 21.11 -6.59
CA ILE A 532 -24.81 22.33 -5.90
C ILE A 532 -25.15 21.99 -4.46
N ILE A 533 -24.52 22.71 -3.53
CA ILE A 533 -24.79 22.66 -2.10
C ILE A 533 -25.34 24.02 -1.71
N PHE A 534 -26.52 24.09 -1.11
CA PHE A 534 -27.01 25.32 -0.51
C PHE A 534 -26.64 25.37 0.96
N ASP A 535 -26.18 26.55 1.40
CA ASP A 535 -26.11 26.91 2.82
C ASP A 535 -27.20 27.97 3.08
N PRO A 536 -28.37 27.57 3.65
CA PRO A 536 -29.43 28.49 4.02
C PRO A 536 -29.06 29.45 5.17
N ASN A 537 -27.82 29.46 5.65
CA ASN A 537 -27.28 30.16 6.82
C ASN A 537 -27.85 29.66 8.15
N VAL A 538 -27.02 28.96 8.93
CA VAL A 538 -27.29 28.62 10.33
C VAL A 538 -26.95 29.82 11.22
N PHE A 539 -27.96 30.38 11.89
CA PHE A 539 -27.80 31.51 12.81
C PHE A 539 -27.88 31.09 14.29
N ALA A 540 -27.31 31.92 15.16
CA ALA A 540 -27.35 31.69 16.60
C ALA A 540 -28.77 31.85 17.17
N VAL A 541 -29.18 30.88 17.98
CA VAL A 541 -30.44 30.90 18.75
C VAL A 541 -30.15 31.17 20.23
N ALA A 542 -31.20 31.36 21.04
CA ALA A 542 -31.08 31.67 22.47
C ALA A 542 -30.18 32.89 22.76
N THR A 543 -30.27 33.92 21.92
CA THR A 543 -29.50 35.18 22.06
C THR A 543 -30.15 36.17 23.03
N GLY A 544 -31.40 35.92 23.44
CA GLY A 544 -32.23 36.86 24.20
C GLY A 544 -32.94 37.91 23.32
N ILE A 545 -32.90 37.77 22.00
CA ILE A 545 -33.62 38.61 21.02
C ILE A 545 -34.75 37.78 20.42
N GLU A 546 -36.00 38.24 20.53
CA GLU A 546 -37.20 37.46 20.16
C GLU A 546 -37.20 37.09 18.68
N GLU A 547 -36.71 37.98 17.82
CA GLU A 547 -36.58 37.77 16.38
C GLU A 547 -35.65 36.58 16.03
N HIS A 548 -34.71 36.23 16.91
CA HIS A 548 -33.75 35.14 16.66
C HIS A 548 -34.27 33.77 17.07
N ASN A 549 -35.38 33.71 17.83
CA ASN A 549 -35.91 32.46 18.36
C ASN A 549 -36.31 31.48 17.25
N ASN A 550 -36.75 32.00 16.10
CA ASN A 550 -37.26 31.17 15.02
C ASN A 550 -36.18 30.69 14.02
N TYR A 551 -34.93 31.14 14.15
CA TYR A 551 -33.88 30.82 13.16
C TYR A 551 -33.62 29.32 12.96
N GLY A 552 -33.73 28.52 14.03
CA GLY A 552 -33.60 27.06 13.94
C GLY A 552 -34.73 26.43 13.10
N VAL A 553 -35.97 26.84 13.36
CA VAL A 553 -37.16 26.40 12.61
C VAL A 553 -37.08 26.85 11.15
N ASP A 554 -36.74 28.12 10.90
CA ASP A 554 -36.64 28.67 9.55
C ASP A 554 -35.60 27.93 8.71
N PHE A 555 -34.47 27.52 9.29
CA PHE A 555 -33.47 26.70 8.59
C PHE A 555 -34.02 25.30 8.26
N ILE A 556 -34.64 24.62 9.22
CA ILE A 556 -35.17 23.25 9.05
C ILE A 556 -36.29 23.22 8.00
N GLU A 557 -37.22 24.17 8.05
CA GLU A 557 -38.30 24.28 7.07
C GLU A 557 -37.77 24.67 5.68
N ALA A 558 -36.81 25.60 5.60
CA ALA A 558 -36.20 25.98 4.32
C ALA A 558 -35.46 24.79 3.69
N THR A 559 -34.74 24.01 4.49
CA THR A 559 -34.08 22.76 4.07
C THR A 559 -35.07 21.82 3.39
N ARG A 560 -36.21 21.56 4.03
CA ARG A 560 -37.27 20.70 3.47
C ARG A 560 -37.78 21.23 2.14
N THR A 561 -38.14 22.52 2.09
CA THR A 561 -38.69 23.14 0.88
C THR A 561 -37.67 23.19 -0.26
N ILE A 562 -36.40 23.45 0.04
CA ILE A 562 -35.33 23.47 -0.96
C ILE A 562 -35.16 22.08 -1.58
N ARG A 563 -35.08 21.04 -0.76
CA ARG A 563 -34.93 19.64 -1.20
C ARG A 563 -36.14 19.14 -2.00
N GLU A 564 -37.34 19.60 -1.67
CA GLU A 564 -38.56 19.28 -2.42
C GLU A 564 -38.64 20.00 -3.78
N ARG A 565 -38.25 21.28 -3.84
CA ARG A 565 -38.36 22.10 -5.06
C ARG A 565 -37.21 21.90 -6.04
N MET A 566 -36.02 21.61 -5.53
CA MET A 566 -34.78 21.51 -6.29
C MET A 566 -34.18 20.11 -6.05
N PRO A 567 -34.67 19.07 -6.74
CA PRO A 567 -34.17 17.71 -6.53
C PRO A 567 -32.67 17.64 -6.86
N LEU A 568 -31.96 16.73 -6.19
CA LEU A 568 -30.52 16.47 -6.30
C LEU A 568 -29.58 17.50 -5.64
N VAL A 569 -30.04 18.72 -5.32
CA VAL A 569 -29.18 19.70 -4.61
C VAL A 569 -28.97 19.29 -3.17
N HIS A 570 -27.80 19.54 -2.62
CA HIS A 570 -27.43 19.19 -1.25
C HIS A 570 -27.61 20.38 -0.29
N ILE A 571 -27.70 20.10 1.02
CA ILE A 571 -27.85 21.14 2.04
C ILE A 571 -26.74 20.99 3.08
N SER A 572 -26.04 22.10 3.33
CA SER A 572 -25.02 22.22 4.36
C SER A 572 -25.27 23.41 5.28
N GLY A 573 -24.45 23.53 6.32
CA GLY A 573 -24.42 24.68 7.21
C GLY A 573 -23.34 24.54 8.27
N GLY A 574 -22.83 25.68 8.74
CA GLY A 574 -21.95 25.74 9.91
C GLY A 574 -22.71 25.47 11.21
N VAL A 575 -22.76 24.21 11.65
CA VAL A 575 -23.57 23.77 12.80
C VAL A 575 -23.15 24.47 14.09
N SER A 576 -21.85 24.70 14.25
CA SER A 576 -21.28 25.40 15.40
C SER A 576 -21.84 26.81 15.62
N ASN A 577 -22.34 27.49 14.56
CA ASN A 577 -22.93 28.83 14.63
C ASN A 577 -24.23 28.87 15.45
N LEU A 578 -25.01 27.79 15.43
CA LEU A 578 -26.28 27.69 16.17
C LEU A 578 -26.07 27.94 17.67
N SER A 579 -24.98 27.39 18.20
CA SER A 579 -24.67 27.32 19.64
C SER A 579 -23.84 28.51 20.16
N PHE A 580 -23.66 29.57 19.37
CA PHE A 580 -22.72 30.64 19.67
C PHE A 580 -22.97 31.31 21.04
N SER A 581 -24.24 31.42 21.45
CA SER A 581 -24.68 31.97 22.73
C SER A 581 -24.13 31.21 23.96
N PHE A 582 -23.67 29.96 23.79
CA PHE A 582 -23.20 29.08 24.86
C PHE A 582 -21.69 28.77 24.81
N ARG A 583 -20.88 29.61 24.13
CA ARG A 583 -19.42 29.46 24.09
C ARG A 583 -18.81 29.28 25.49
N GLY A 584 -17.99 28.24 25.64
CA GLY A 584 -17.36 27.86 26.91
C GLY A 584 -18.15 26.83 27.73
N ASN A 585 -19.34 26.43 27.29
CA ASN A 585 -20.11 25.32 27.85
C ASN A 585 -20.26 24.20 26.80
N GLU A 586 -19.17 23.49 26.52
CA GLU A 586 -19.12 22.48 25.45
C GLU A 586 -20.17 21.37 25.57
N PRO A 587 -20.48 20.80 26.76
CA PRO A 587 -21.55 19.79 26.88
C PRO A 587 -22.91 20.28 26.37
N VAL A 588 -23.27 21.54 26.65
CA VAL A 588 -24.53 22.12 26.16
C VAL A 588 -24.47 22.38 24.66
N ARG A 589 -23.33 22.85 24.15
CA ARG A 589 -23.13 23.07 22.70
C ARG A 589 -23.26 21.78 21.91
N GLU A 590 -22.58 20.71 22.34
CA GLU A 590 -22.64 19.38 21.74
C GLU A 590 -24.08 18.83 21.74
N ALA A 591 -24.82 19.03 22.83
CA ALA A 591 -26.23 18.65 22.91
C ALA A 591 -27.11 19.46 21.93
N MET A 592 -26.91 20.77 21.82
CA MET A 592 -27.63 21.60 20.84
C MET A 592 -27.34 21.18 19.40
N HIS A 593 -26.08 20.87 19.08
CA HIS A 593 -25.68 20.41 17.75
C HIS A 593 -26.37 19.10 17.39
N ALA A 594 -26.35 18.12 18.29
CA ALA A 594 -26.97 16.83 18.10
C ALA A 594 -28.50 16.91 17.92
N VAL A 595 -29.18 17.75 18.71
CA VAL A 595 -30.63 18.02 18.55
C VAL A 595 -30.94 18.68 17.21
N PHE A 596 -30.18 19.70 16.84
CA PHE A 596 -30.37 20.38 15.56
C PHE A 596 -30.15 19.45 14.38
N LEU A 597 -29.04 18.72 14.36
CA LEU A 597 -28.72 17.75 13.31
C LEU A 597 -29.78 16.66 13.22
N TYR A 598 -30.27 16.14 14.34
CA TYR A 598 -31.34 15.13 14.34
C TYR A 598 -32.59 15.58 13.55
N HIS A 599 -33.03 16.82 13.74
CA HIS A 599 -34.19 17.37 13.03
C HIS A 599 -33.86 17.84 11.61
N ALA A 600 -32.71 18.48 11.41
CA ALA A 600 -32.29 18.97 10.10
C ALA A 600 -32.04 17.83 9.12
N ILE A 601 -31.42 16.72 9.56
CA ILE A 601 -31.18 15.53 8.73
C ILE A 601 -32.52 14.93 8.26
N GLN A 602 -33.50 14.82 9.15
CA GLN A 602 -34.85 14.36 8.77
C GLN A 602 -35.57 15.29 7.80
N ALA A 603 -35.26 16.59 7.84
CA ALA A 603 -35.77 17.57 6.87
C ALA A 603 -35.02 17.54 5.53
N GLY A 604 -33.89 16.84 5.44
CA GLY A 604 -33.12 16.65 4.21
C GLY A 604 -31.73 17.32 4.18
N MET A 605 -31.21 17.76 5.33
CA MET A 605 -29.80 18.16 5.48
C MET A 605 -28.89 16.94 5.41
N ASP A 606 -28.03 16.85 4.40
CA ASP A 606 -27.19 15.67 4.13
C ASP A 606 -25.69 15.91 4.34
N MET A 607 -25.30 17.14 4.67
CA MET A 607 -23.92 17.50 4.98
C MET A 607 -23.90 18.61 6.05
N GLY A 608 -22.81 18.73 6.81
CA GLY A 608 -22.60 19.88 7.68
C GLY A 608 -21.15 20.07 8.10
N ILE A 609 -20.79 21.33 8.34
CA ILE A 609 -19.47 21.71 8.88
C ILE A 609 -19.55 21.57 10.40
N VAL A 610 -18.83 20.58 10.92
CA VAL A 610 -18.94 20.06 12.29
C VAL A 610 -17.58 19.67 12.84
N ASN A 611 -17.48 19.58 14.16
CA ASN A 611 -16.38 18.89 14.81
C ASN A 611 -16.65 17.37 14.86
N ALA A 612 -16.12 16.63 13.87
CA ALA A 612 -16.39 15.20 13.69
C ALA A 612 -16.16 14.34 14.95
N GLY A 613 -15.19 14.69 15.80
CA GLY A 613 -14.88 13.95 17.04
C GLY A 613 -15.76 14.29 18.26
N GLN A 614 -16.68 15.25 18.16
CA GLN A 614 -17.49 15.76 19.30
C GLN A 614 -19.01 15.68 19.08
N LEU A 615 -19.47 14.91 18.09
CA LEU A 615 -20.91 14.75 17.87
C LEU A 615 -21.51 13.79 18.91
N ALA A 616 -22.26 14.34 19.86
CA ALA A 616 -23.04 13.56 20.81
C ALA A 616 -24.14 12.76 20.10
N ILE A 617 -24.37 11.52 20.53
CA ILE A 617 -25.48 10.70 20.03
C ILE A 617 -26.77 11.22 20.68
N TYR A 618 -27.76 11.60 19.85
CA TYR A 618 -29.03 12.21 20.30
C TYR A 618 -29.75 11.42 21.43
N GLU A 619 -29.71 10.09 21.38
CA GLU A 619 -30.33 9.22 22.40
C GLU A 619 -29.57 9.19 23.73
N ASN A 620 -28.27 9.52 23.73
CA ASN A 620 -27.40 9.50 24.91
C ASN A 620 -27.38 10.85 25.65
N ILE A 621 -28.01 11.89 25.09
CA ILE A 621 -28.14 13.19 25.75
C ILE A 621 -29.09 13.03 26.94
N ASP A 622 -28.71 13.61 28.09
CA ASP A 622 -29.57 13.66 29.27
C ASP A 622 -30.99 14.17 28.88
N PRO A 623 -32.07 13.47 29.28
CA PRO A 623 -33.42 13.81 28.82
C PRO A 623 -33.85 15.26 29.15
N GLU A 624 -33.43 15.80 30.29
CA GLU A 624 -33.76 17.18 30.70
C GLU A 624 -33.03 18.19 29.81
N LEU A 625 -31.74 17.96 29.53
CA LEU A 625 -30.94 18.78 28.63
C LEU A 625 -31.43 18.69 27.18
N ARG A 626 -31.77 17.48 26.71
CA ARG A 626 -32.29 17.25 25.36
C ARG A 626 -33.59 18.00 25.12
N GLU A 627 -34.54 17.89 26.05
CA GLU A 627 -35.83 18.59 25.95
C GLU A 627 -35.66 20.12 25.95
N ALA A 628 -34.76 20.65 26.79
CA ALA A 628 -34.45 22.07 26.84
C ALA A 628 -33.80 22.56 25.53
N CYS A 629 -32.88 21.79 24.96
CA CYS A 629 -32.28 22.08 23.65
C CYS A 629 -33.34 22.05 22.53
N GLU A 630 -34.25 21.08 22.52
CA GLU A 630 -35.35 21.02 21.54
C GLU A 630 -36.31 22.20 21.66
N ASP A 631 -36.64 22.63 22.88
CA ASP A 631 -37.52 23.78 23.10
C ASP A 631 -36.96 25.05 22.44
N VAL A 632 -35.64 25.24 22.50
CA VAL A 632 -34.93 26.35 21.85
C VAL A 632 -34.80 26.16 20.35
N VAL A 633 -34.30 25.00 19.89
CA VAL A 633 -34.02 24.75 18.46
C VAL A 633 -35.30 24.78 17.61
N LEU A 634 -36.39 24.21 18.14
CA LEU A 634 -37.69 24.14 17.45
C LEU A 634 -38.65 25.26 17.86
N ASN A 635 -38.21 26.22 18.67
CA ASN A 635 -39.02 27.33 19.16
C ASN A 635 -40.40 26.87 19.71
N ARG A 636 -40.44 25.79 20.48
CA ARG A 636 -41.71 25.16 20.94
C ARG A 636 -42.43 25.98 22.00
N ARG A 637 -41.69 26.86 22.69
CA ARG A 637 -42.14 27.59 23.86
C ARG A 637 -41.50 28.98 23.93
N ALA A 638 -42.24 29.93 24.48
CA ALA A 638 -41.78 31.31 24.67
C ALA A 638 -40.67 31.45 25.74
N ASP A 639 -40.65 30.56 26.74
CA ASP A 639 -39.68 30.54 27.86
C ASP A 639 -38.49 29.57 27.63
N GLY A 640 -38.29 29.11 26.39
CA GLY A 640 -37.29 28.09 26.05
C GLY A 640 -35.85 28.53 26.32
N THR A 641 -35.53 29.80 26.06
CA THR A 641 -34.18 30.35 26.27
C THR A 641 -33.83 30.41 27.76
N GLU A 642 -34.76 30.90 28.60
CA GLU A 642 -34.59 30.95 30.05
C GLU A 642 -34.41 29.55 30.64
N ARG A 643 -35.24 28.58 30.21
CA ARG A 643 -35.15 27.19 30.64
C ARG A 643 -33.79 26.57 30.30
N LEU A 644 -33.30 26.75 29.07
CA LEU A 644 -32.01 26.22 28.66
C LEU A 644 -30.86 26.85 29.47
N LEU A 645 -30.92 28.15 29.77
CA LEU A 645 -29.93 28.82 30.63
C LEU A 645 -29.91 28.24 32.05
N GLU A 646 -31.07 27.97 32.65
CA GLU A 646 -31.18 27.34 33.97
C GLU A 646 -30.58 25.93 33.99
N VAL A 647 -30.85 25.12 32.96
CA VAL A 647 -30.28 23.78 32.83
C VAL A 647 -28.77 23.86 32.56
N ALA A 648 -28.33 24.80 31.72
CA ALA A 648 -26.92 24.96 31.33
C ALA A 648 -25.99 25.28 32.51
N GLU A 649 -26.48 25.97 33.56
CA GLU A 649 -25.70 26.21 34.79
C GLU A 649 -25.26 24.92 35.48
N LYS A 650 -26.06 23.84 35.39
CA LYS A 650 -25.69 22.52 35.94
C LYS A 650 -24.44 21.92 35.26
N TYR A 651 -24.11 22.40 34.07
CA TYR A 651 -23.03 21.90 33.22
C TYR A 651 -21.83 22.88 33.12
N ARG A 652 -21.86 24.02 33.84
CA ARG A 652 -20.76 25.00 33.90
C ARG A 652 -19.70 24.57 34.91
N GLY A 653 -18.48 24.24 34.46
CA GLY A 653 -17.28 24.23 35.34
C GLY A 653 -16.50 22.92 35.53
N GLY A 654 -16.46 21.99 34.57
CA GLY A 654 -15.51 20.87 34.63
C GLY A 654 -14.10 21.24 34.12
N PRO A 655 -13.02 21.16 34.91
CA PRO A 655 -11.66 21.32 34.40
C PRO A 655 -11.26 20.08 33.59
N GLY A 656 -10.70 20.31 32.40
CA GLY A 656 -9.84 19.33 31.73
C GLY A 656 -8.59 19.05 32.55
N LYS A 657 -8.18 17.77 32.57
CA LYS A 657 -7.05 17.15 33.28
C LYS A 657 -7.22 16.94 34.79
N GLU A 658 -7.83 15.82 35.14
CA GLU A 658 -7.21 14.91 36.09
C GLU A 658 -6.86 13.59 35.39
N ALA A 659 -5.76 13.01 35.84
CA ALA A 659 -5.07 11.89 35.24
C ALA A 659 -5.98 10.67 35.03
N ARG A 660 -5.49 9.76 34.18
CA ARG A 660 -5.79 8.32 34.21
C ARG A 660 -5.71 7.79 35.66
N VAL A 661 -6.72 8.05 36.47
CA VAL A 661 -7.17 7.16 37.53
C VAL A 661 -8.13 6.24 36.79
N GLN A 662 -7.82 4.95 36.79
CA GLN A 662 -8.60 3.94 36.07
C GLN A 662 -10.09 4.22 36.27
N ASN A 663 -10.79 4.51 35.18
CA ASN A 663 -12.22 4.75 35.19
C ASN A 663 -12.90 3.42 35.58
N LEU A 664 -13.15 3.21 36.87
CA LEU A 664 -13.79 2.00 37.39
C LEU A 664 -15.31 1.95 37.10
N ALA A 665 -15.86 2.88 36.30
CA ALA A 665 -17.28 2.88 35.95
C ALA A 665 -17.75 1.58 35.28
N TRP A 666 -16.85 0.83 34.63
CA TRP A 666 -17.18 -0.49 34.09
C TRP A 666 -17.45 -1.54 35.17
N ARG A 667 -17.00 -1.33 36.42
CA ARG A 667 -17.26 -2.22 37.56
C ARG A 667 -18.71 -2.20 38.04
N GLU A 668 -19.47 -1.16 37.70
CA GLU A 668 -20.89 -1.02 38.05
C GLU A 668 -21.81 -1.78 37.08
N ARG A 669 -21.25 -2.37 36.02
CA ARG A 669 -21.96 -3.16 35.00
C ARG A 669 -22.23 -4.59 35.46
N SER A 670 -23.06 -5.30 34.70
CA SER A 670 -23.33 -6.74 34.93
C SER A 670 -22.04 -7.57 34.93
N VAL A 671 -22.05 -8.74 35.58
CA VAL A 671 -20.86 -9.61 35.66
C VAL A 671 -20.42 -10.08 34.26
N GLU A 672 -21.37 -10.28 33.36
CA GLU A 672 -21.14 -10.63 31.96
C GLU A 672 -20.43 -9.50 31.19
N GLU A 673 -20.89 -8.26 31.35
CA GLU A 673 -20.26 -7.09 30.71
C GLU A 673 -18.89 -6.79 31.31
N ARG A 674 -18.71 -7.03 32.63
CA ARG A 674 -17.40 -6.91 33.30
C ARG A 674 -16.40 -7.93 32.76
N LEU A 675 -16.79 -9.20 32.63
CA LEU A 675 -15.95 -10.26 32.06
C LEU A 675 -15.60 -9.97 30.60
N SER A 676 -16.57 -9.54 29.79
CA SER A 676 -16.33 -9.15 28.39
C SER A 676 -15.40 -7.93 28.28
N HIS A 677 -15.56 -6.92 29.14
CA HIS A 677 -14.69 -5.75 29.18
C HIS A 677 -13.27 -6.11 29.63
N ALA A 678 -13.13 -6.96 30.64
CA ALA A 678 -11.85 -7.44 31.13
C ALA A 678 -11.10 -8.26 30.07
N LEU A 679 -11.81 -9.08 29.29
CA LEU A 679 -11.26 -9.83 28.17
C LEU A 679 -10.74 -8.88 27.07
N VAL A 680 -11.57 -7.97 26.55
CA VAL A 680 -11.18 -7.05 25.47
C VAL A 680 -10.01 -6.14 25.87
N ASN A 681 -9.94 -5.72 27.14
CA ASN A 681 -8.90 -4.81 27.61
C ASN A 681 -7.69 -5.53 28.24
N GLY A 682 -7.71 -6.86 28.32
CA GLY A 682 -6.63 -7.67 28.91
C GLY A 682 -6.41 -7.42 30.42
N ILE A 683 -7.48 -7.20 31.19
CA ILE A 683 -7.46 -6.88 32.62
C ILE A 683 -7.52 -8.17 33.46
N THR A 684 -6.46 -8.46 34.23
CA THR A 684 -6.37 -9.67 35.06
C THR A 684 -6.72 -9.44 36.54
N GLU A 685 -6.81 -8.19 36.99
CA GLU A 685 -6.88 -7.86 38.42
C GLU A 685 -8.17 -8.33 39.11
N PHE A 686 -9.28 -8.45 38.37
CA PHE A 686 -10.59 -8.83 38.91
C PHE A 686 -11.14 -10.15 38.35
N ILE A 687 -10.36 -10.86 37.51
CA ILE A 687 -10.87 -11.98 36.71
C ILE A 687 -11.31 -13.16 37.58
N ASP A 688 -10.57 -13.47 38.65
CA ASP A 688 -10.90 -14.59 39.55
C ASP A 688 -12.25 -14.35 40.26
N ALA A 689 -12.46 -13.13 40.76
CA ALA A 689 -13.67 -12.76 41.48
C ALA A 689 -14.90 -12.68 40.56
N ASP A 690 -14.75 -12.05 39.38
CA ASP A 690 -15.84 -11.92 38.41
C ASP A 690 -16.22 -13.29 37.81
N THR A 691 -15.25 -14.18 37.59
CA THR A 691 -15.52 -15.53 37.08
C THR A 691 -16.26 -16.39 38.09
N GLU A 692 -15.92 -16.30 39.37
CA GLU A 692 -16.64 -17.01 40.43
C GLU A 692 -18.07 -16.46 40.63
N GLU A 693 -18.24 -15.15 40.55
CA GLU A 693 -19.57 -14.51 40.59
C GLU A 693 -20.44 -15.00 39.42
N ALA A 694 -19.92 -15.02 38.19
CA ALA A 694 -20.63 -15.55 37.03
C ALA A 694 -20.93 -17.05 37.15
N ARG A 695 -20.01 -17.84 37.73
CA ARG A 695 -20.21 -19.28 37.97
C ARG A 695 -21.38 -19.55 38.92
N LEU A 696 -21.56 -18.74 39.95
CA LEU A 696 -22.67 -18.88 40.89
C LEU A 696 -24.03 -18.54 40.27
N GLN A 697 -24.04 -17.67 39.25
CA GLN A 697 -25.25 -17.28 38.51
C GLN A 697 -25.57 -18.23 37.35
N ALA A 698 -24.58 -18.98 36.86
CA ALA A 698 -24.74 -19.93 35.77
C ALA A 698 -25.25 -21.30 36.25
N ALA A 699 -26.17 -21.90 35.47
CA ALA A 699 -26.70 -23.25 35.76
C ALA A 699 -25.63 -24.36 35.71
N ARG A 700 -24.57 -24.15 34.93
CA ARG A 700 -23.41 -25.04 34.79
C ARG A 700 -22.15 -24.19 34.68
N PRO A 701 -21.02 -24.57 35.33
CA PRO A 701 -19.73 -23.89 35.15
C PRO A 701 -19.34 -23.68 33.68
N LEU A 702 -19.68 -24.64 32.80
CA LEU A 702 -19.42 -24.55 31.35
C LEU A 702 -20.14 -23.35 30.69
N HIS A 703 -21.31 -22.93 31.18
CA HIS A 703 -22.06 -21.83 30.58
C HIS A 703 -21.39 -20.46 30.79
N VAL A 704 -20.49 -20.33 31.78
CA VAL A 704 -19.66 -19.11 31.92
C VAL A 704 -18.67 -19.00 30.77
N ILE A 705 -18.15 -20.15 30.30
CA ILE A 705 -17.26 -20.23 29.14
C ILE A 705 -18.07 -19.95 27.88
N GLU A 706 -19.13 -20.72 27.62
CA GLU A 706 -19.95 -20.61 26.41
C GLU A 706 -20.74 -19.29 26.30
N GLY A 707 -20.94 -18.58 27.42
CA GLY A 707 -21.65 -17.29 27.49
C GLY A 707 -20.70 -16.09 27.51
N PRO A 708 -20.48 -15.43 28.67
CA PRO A 708 -19.80 -14.14 28.75
C PRO A 708 -18.34 -14.18 28.28
N LEU A 709 -17.60 -15.27 28.54
CA LEU A 709 -16.20 -15.37 28.10
C LEU A 709 -16.09 -15.52 26.58
N MET A 710 -16.90 -16.38 25.97
CA MET A 710 -16.96 -16.54 24.50
C MET A 710 -17.46 -15.28 23.80
N ALA A 711 -18.46 -14.58 24.35
CA ALA A 711 -18.93 -13.31 23.81
C ALA A 711 -17.81 -12.25 23.79
N GLY A 712 -17.03 -12.14 24.87
CA GLY A 712 -15.86 -11.27 24.91
C GLY A 712 -14.78 -11.65 23.91
N MET A 713 -14.54 -12.96 23.72
CA MET A 713 -13.55 -13.45 22.76
C MET A 713 -13.96 -13.26 21.29
N ASN A 714 -15.26 -13.34 20.97
CA ASN A 714 -15.75 -13.02 19.63
C ASN A 714 -15.48 -11.55 19.28
N VAL A 715 -15.69 -10.63 20.24
CA VAL A 715 -15.36 -9.20 20.06
C VAL A 715 -13.86 -9.01 19.82
N VAL A 716 -12.98 -9.72 20.54
CA VAL A 716 -11.53 -9.71 20.30
C VAL A 716 -11.20 -10.23 18.90
N GLY A 717 -11.86 -11.30 18.45
CA GLY A 717 -11.72 -11.85 17.10
C GLY A 717 -12.15 -10.88 16.00
N ASP A 718 -13.30 -10.22 16.16
CA ASP A 718 -13.84 -9.23 15.21
C ASP A 718 -12.96 -7.97 15.12
N LEU A 719 -12.45 -7.49 16.27
CA LEU A 719 -11.53 -6.35 16.31
C LEU A 719 -10.18 -6.69 15.69
N PHE A 720 -9.66 -7.90 15.90
CA PHE A 720 -8.43 -8.37 15.26
C PHE A 720 -8.61 -8.56 13.75
N GLY A 721 -9.72 -9.19 13.32
CA GLY A 721 -10.05 -9.40 11.91
C GLY A 721 -10.30 -8.12 11.12
N SER A 722 -10.80 -7.07 11.78
CA SER A 722 -10.99 -5.72 11.19
C SER A 722 -9.76 -4.82 11.31
N GLY A 723 -8.64 -5.31 11.87
CA GLY A 723 -7.40 -4.56 12.03
C GLY A 723 -7.45 -3.45 13.10
N LYS A 724 -8.44 -3.49 14.00
CA LYS A 724 -8.63 -2.53 15.10
C LYS A 724 -7.96 -2.98 16.40
N MET A 725 -7.53 -4.23 16.48
CA MET A 725 -6.77 -4.81 17.59
C MET A 725 -5.55 -5.53 17.03
N PHE A 726 -4.45 -5.53 17.78
CA PHE A 726 -3.17 -6.10 17.35
C PHE A 726 -2.78 -7.31 18.19
N LEU A 727 -1.87 -8.13 17.67
CA LEU A 727 -1.49 -9.40 18.29
C LEU A 727 -1.09 -9.28 19.79
N PRO A 728 -0.33 -8.26 20.24
CA PRO A 728 -0.03 -8.09 21.67
C PRO A 728 -1.28 -8.01 22.56
N GLN A 729 -2.33 -7.34 22.08
CA GLN A 729 -3.60 -7.18 22.80
C GLN A 729 -4.40 -8.49 22.79
N VAL A 730 -4.37 -9.24 21.69
CA VAL A 730 -5.02 -10.55 21.58
C VAL A 730 -4.38 -11.55 22.55
N VAL A 731 -3.05 -11.62 22.63
CA VAL A 731 -2.34 -12.50 23.56
C VAL A 731 -2.65 -12.11 25.02
N LYS A 732 -2.75 -10.81 25.32
CA LYS A 732 -3.14 -10.32 26.65
C LYS A 732 -4.58 -10.71 27.01
N SER A 733 -5.49 -10.70 26.04
CA SER A 733 -6.88 -11.14 26.20
C SER A 733 -6.96 -12.66 26.46
N ALA A 734 -6.15 -13.45 25.74
CA ALA A 734 -6.03 -14.89 25.92
C ALA A 734 -5.63 -15.27 27.37
N ARG A 735 -4.73 -14.49 27.97
CA ARG A 735 -4.30 -14.68 29.37
C ARG A 735 -5.48 -14.54 30.34
N VAL A 736 -6.33 -13.52 30.16
CA VAL A 736 -7.54 -13.32 30.96
C VAL A 736 -8.49 -14.52 30.81
N MET A 737 -8.66 -15.01 29.57
CA MET A 737 -9.47 -16.20 29.30
C MET A 737 -8.93 -17.46 29.99
N LYS A 738 -7.63 -17.74 29.91
CA LYS A 738 -7.01 -18.91 30.56
C LYS A 738 -7.14 -18.85 32.08
N GLN A 739 -6.93 -17.69 32.70
CA GLN A 739 -7.10 -17.50 34.14
C GLN A 739 -8.56 -17.76 34.57
N ALA A 740 -9.53 -17.22 33.84
CA ALA A 740 -10.95 -17.49 34.10
C ALA A 740 -11.28 -18.99 33.97
N VAL A 741 -10.81 -19.67 32.92
CA VAL A 741 -11.03 -21.12 32.74
C VAL A 741 -10.35 -21.94 33.85
N ALA A 742 -9.18 -21.52 34.32
CA ALA A 742 -8.48 -22.18 35.42
C ALA A 742 -9.28 -22.16 36.74
N VAL A 743 -10.02 -21.09 37.01
CA VAL A 743 -10.96 -20.99 38.15
C VAL A 743 -12.12 -21.97 38.02
N LEU A 744 -12.60 -22.22 36.80
CA LEU A 744 -13.75 -23.08 36.53
C LEU A 744 -13.42 -24.58 36.50
N LEU A 745 -12.17 -24.95 36.19
CA LEU A 745 -11.72 -26.34 36.00
C LEU A 745 -12.11 -27.29 37.15
N PRO A 746 -11.83 -26.98 38.45
CA PRO A 746 -12.17 -27.88 39.56
C PRO A 746 -13.68 -28.16 39.66
N TYR A 747 -14.51 -27.17 39.34
CA TYR A 747 -15.98 -27.31 39.39
C TYR A 747 -16.52 -28.10 38.21
N MET A 748 -15.91 -27.95 37.03
CA MET A 748 -16.25 -28.73 35.84
C MET A 748 -15.88 -30.21 35.99
N GLU A 749 -14.74 -30.51 36.63
CA GLU A 749 -14.32 -31.88 36.93
C GLU A 749 -15.27 -32.57 37.91
N GLU A 750 -15.72 -31.86 38.95
CA GLU A 750 -16.69 -32.38 39.91
C GLU A 750 -18.09 -32.57 39.29
N GLU A 751 -18.53 -31.66 38.42
CA GLU A 751 -19.79 -31.81 37.68
C GLU A 751 -19.76 -33.01 36.73
N LYS A 752 -18.64 -33.22 36.01
CA LYS A 752 -18.42 -34.39 35.15
C LYS A 752 -18.45 -35.70 35.93
N ARG A 753 -17.85 -35.71 37.13
CA ARG A 753 -17.87 -36.86 38.04
C ARG A 753 -19.28 -37.23 38.51
N LEU A 754 -20.16 -36.22 38.66
CA LEU A 754 -21.53 -36.39 39.14
C LEU A 754 -22.54 -36.74 38.04
N ASN A 755 -22.36 -36.25 36.80
CA ASN A 755 -23.37 -36.31 35.74
C ASN A 755 -23.08 -37.29 34.58
N GLY A 756 -21.91 -37.94 34.53
CA GLY A 756 -21.62 -39.02 33.56
C GLY A 756 -21.79 -38.66 32.07
N GLY A 757 -21.69 -37.38 31.71
CA GLY A 757 -21.94 -36.85 30.37
C GLY A 757 -20.68 -36.49 29.56
N ASP A 758 -20.81 -36.61 28.24
CA ASP A 758 -19.76 -36.54 27.21
C ASP A 758 -18.93 -35.25 27.14
N GLN A 759 -17.78 -35.38 26.46
CA GLN A 759 -16.68 -34.42 26.29
C GLN A 759 -17.10 -32.98 25.97
N ARG A 760 -16.22 -32.04 26.36
CA ARG A 760 -16.29 -30.60 26.05
C ARG A 760 -16.47 -30.43 24.53
N LYS A 761 -17.55 -29.82 24.06
CA LYS A 761 -17.73 -29.51 22.64
C LYS A 761 -16.89 -28.29 22.27
N THR A 762 -15.68 -28.51 21.76
CA THR A 762 -14.82 -27.47 21.18
C THR A 762 -15.19 -27.27 19.70
N ALA A 763 -14.74 -26.16 19.10
CA ALA A 763 -14.95 -25.89 17.67
C ALA A 763 -14.15 -26.84 16.75
N GLY A 764 -13.15 -27.52 17.31
CA GLY A 764 -12.28 -28.51 16.66
C GLY A 764 -11.01 -28.71 17.48
N LYS A 765 -10.33 -29.86 17.29
CA LYS A 765 -9.04 -30.18 17.91
C LYS A 765 -7.92 -30.10 16.88
N ILE A 766 -6.87 -29.35 17.19
CA ILE A 766 -5.76 -29.06 16.28
C ILE A 766 -4.45 -29.48 16.93
N LEU A 767 -3.67 -30.31 16.23
CA LEU A 767 -2.31 -30.66 16.64
C LEU A 767 -1.33 -29.69 16.01
N MET A 768 -0.43 -29.13 16.81
CA MET A 768 0.64 -28.25 16.35
C MET A 768 2.01 -28.83 16.71
N ALA A 769 2.95 -28.79 15.77
CA ALA A 769 4.32 -29.25 16.00
C ALA A 769 5.32 -28.43 15.18
N THR A 770 6.46 -28.09 15.79
CA THR A 770 7.64 -27.70 15.03
C THR A 770 8.36 -28.99 14.59
N VAL A 771 8.59 -29.11 13.27
CA VAL A 771 9.06 -30.34 12.64
C VAL A 771 10.45 -30.77 13.13
N LYS A 772 10.81 -32.02 12.85
CA LYS A 772 12.07 -32.63 13.28
C LYS A 772 13.28 -31.74 12.93
N GLY A 773 14.20 -31.61 13.87
CA GLY A 773 15.45 -30.85 13.71
C GLY A 773 15.32 -29.35 13.96
N ASP A 774 14.11 -28.79 13.86
CA ASP A 774 13.86 -27.38 14.09
C ASP A 774 13.46 -27.11 15.55
N VAL A 775 13.98 -26.02 16.11
CA VAL A 775 13.84 -25.63 17.52
C VAL A 775 13.01 -24.38 17.73
N HIS A 776 12.59 -23.71 16.65
CA HIS A 776 11.94 -22.42 16.74
C HIS A 776 10.41 -22.58 16.90
N ASP A 777 9.84 -21.92 17.91
CA ASP A 777 8.45 -22.11 18.31
C ASP A 777 7.65 -20.83 18.53
N ILE A 778 8.26 -19.63 18.45
CA ILE A 778 7.58 -18.36 18.75
C ILE A 778 6.30 -18.19 17.89
N GLY A 779 6.44 -18.30 16.56
CA GLY A 779 5.29 -18.20 15.64
C GLY A 779 4.23 -19.30 15.86
N LYS A 780 4.67 -20.53 16.16
CA LYS A 780 3.77 -21.65 16.49
C LYS A 780 2.94 -21.33 17.75
N ASN A 781 3.60 -20.83 18.79
CA ASN A 781 2.95 -20.52 20.06
C ASN A 781 1.95 -19.38 19.89
N ILE A 782 2.29 -18.37 19.09
CA ILE A 782 1.37 -17.29 18.71
C ILE A 782 0.11 -17.85 18.03
N VAL A 783 0.27 -18.68 16.99
CA VAL A 783 -0.86 -19.30 16.28
C VAL A 783 -1.68 -20.18 17.22
N GLY A 784 -1.04 -20.96 18.08
CA GLY A 784 -1.71 -21.79 19.08
C GLY A 784 -2.56 -20.95 20.05
N VAL A 785 -2.04 -19.82 20.54
CA VAL A 785 -2.80 -18.90 21.38
C VAL A 785 -3.97 -18.28 20.61
N VAL A 786 -3.77 -17.82 19.38
CA VAL A 786 -4.83 -17.21 18.56
C VAL A 786 -5.94 -18.23 18.22
N LEU A 787 -5.60 -19.49 17.95
CA LEU A 787 -6.60 -20.54 17.72
C LEU A 787 -7.31 -20.92 19.03
N ALA A 788 -6.60 -21.02 20.15
CA ALA A 788 -7.23 -21.24 21.45
C ALA A 788 -8.22 -20.13 21.83
N CYS A 789 -7.91 -18.88 21.46
CA CYS A 789 -8.81 -17.72 21.59
C CYS A 789 -10.13 -17.89 20.83
N ASN A 790 -10.18 -18.74 19.81
CA ASN A 790 -11.34 -19.00 18.97
C ASN A 790 -12.01 -20.36 19.27
N ASN A 791 -11.87 -20.86 20.49
CA ASN A 791 -12.51 -22.09 20.99
C ASN A 791 -12.03 -23.40 20.32
N TYR A 792 -10.82 -23.41 19.76
CA TYR A 792 -10.15 -24.63 19.32
C TYR A 792 -9.33 -25.25 20.46
N GLU A 793 -9.27 -26.59 20.51
CA GLU A 793 -8.38 -27.30 21.41
C GLU A 793 -7.02 -27.50 20.75
N ILE A 794 -5.94 -27.09 21.41
CA ILE A 794 -4.59 -27.11 20.85
C ILE A 794 -3.75 -28.16 21.56
N VAL A 795 -3.27 -29.14 20.77
CA VAL A 795 -2.30 -30.14 21.22
C VAL A 795 -0.92 -29.76 20.66
N ASP A 796 -0.13 -29.07 21.46
CA ASP A 796 1.22 -28.65 21.08
C ASP A 796 2.26 -29.72 21.46
N LEU A 797 2.93 -30.31 20.47
CA LEU A 797 3.97 -31.33 20.68
C LEU A 797 5.35 -30.73 20.93
N GLY A 798 5.50 -29.40 20.86
CA GLY A 798 6.76 -28.70 21.04
C GLY A 798 7.61 -28.69 19.76
N VAL A 799 8.91 -28.80 19.95
CA VAL A 799 9.93 -28.66 18.90
C VAL A 799 10.71 -29.94 18.64
N MET A 800 11.38 -30.01 17.49
CA MET A 800 12.12 -31.18 17.01
C MET A 800 11.27 -32.46 16.97
N VAL A 801 9.99 -32.34 16.61
CA VAL A 801 9.04 -33.46 16.70
C VAL A 801 9.14 -34.36 15.46
N PRO A 802 9.44 -35.67 15.60
CA PRO A 802 9.48 -36.60 14.46
C PRO A 802 8.09 -36.81 13.85
N ALA A 803 8.04 -37.01 12.51
CA ALA A 803 6.81 -37.30 11.78
C ALA A 803 5.99 -38.44 12.41
N THR A 804 6.65 -39.52 12.84
CA THR A 804 6.01 -40.65 13.52
C THR A 804 5.21 -40.22 14.75
N LYS A 805 5.81 -39.40 15.62
CA LYS A 805 5.16 -38.92 16.85
C LYS A 805 4.00 -37.97 16.55
N ILE A 806 4.14 -37.12 15.53
CA ILE A 806 3.07 -36.23 15.06
C ILE A 806 1.84 -37.06 14.65
N LEU A 807 2.04 -38.08 13.82
CA LEU A 807 0.96 -38.89 13.28
C LEU A 807 0.36 -39.85 14.32
N GLU A 808 1.17 -40.46 15.16
CA GLU A 808 0.70 -41.30 16.28
C GLU A 808 -0.17 -40.49 17.25
N THR A 809 0.27 -39.28 17.61
CA THR A 809 -0.51 -38.40 18.49
C THR A 809 -1.78 -37.92 17.79
N ALA A 810 -1.72 -37.57 16.50
CA ALA A 810 -2.89 -37.14 15.73
C ALA A 810 -3.99 -38.23 15.74
N ILE A 811 -3.62 -39.50 15.63
CA ILE A 811 -4.54 -40.64 15.73
C ILE A 811 -5.05 -40.81 17.17
N ALA A 812 -4.15 -40.80 18.16
CA ALA A 812 -4.49 -41.03 19.56
C ALA A 812 -5.44 -39.97 20.11
N GLU A 813 -5.22 -38.70 19.73
CA GLU A 813 -6.02 -37.55 20.14
C GLU A 813 -7.25 -37.29 19.26
N GLN A 814 -7.38 -38.00 18.13
CA GLN A 814 -8.45 -37.83 17.14
C GLN A 814 -8.59 -36.37 16.68
N VAL A 815 -7.50 -35.81 16.18
CA VAL A 815 -7.42 -34.38 15.82
C VAL A 815 -8.11 -34.12 14.48
N ASP A 816 -8.69 -32.93 14.33
CA ASP A 816 -9.39 -32.51 13.12
C ASP A 816 -8.45 -31.86 12.09
N ILE A 817 -7.34 -31.25 12.54
CA ILE A 817 -6.32 -30.59 11.71
C ILE A 817 -4.91 -30.84 12.29
N ILE A 818 -3.92 -30.98 11.41
CA ILE A 818 -2.49 -30.98 11.78
C ILE A 818 -1.84 -29.70 11.26
N GLY A 819 -1.12 -28.97 12.12
CA GLY A 819 -0.35 -27.77 11.78
C GLY A 819 1.14 -27.98 12.00
N LEU A 820 1.95 -27.68 10.99
CA LEU A 820 3.41 -27.79 11.01
C LEU A 820 4.06 -26.41 10.95
N SER A 821 5.08 -26.22 11.79
CA SER A 821 5.92 -25.02 11.84
C SER A 821 7.36 -25.32 11.48
N GLY A 822 8.01 -24.40 10.75
CA GLY A 822 9.43 -24.48 10.38
C GLY A 822 10.05 -23.12 10.07
N LEU A 823 11.25 -22.87 10.55
CA LEU A 823 12.03 -21.65 10.38
C LEU A 823 13.22 -21.82 9.44
N ILE A 824 13.87 -22.98 9.45
CA ILE A 824 15.06 -23.21 8.62
C ILE A 824 14.72 -23.95 7.33
N THR A 825 15.61 -23.88 6.35
CA THR A 825 15.40 -24.49 5.04
C THR A 825 15.27 -26.02 5.09
N PRO A 826 16.03 -26.78 5.91
CA PRO A 826 15.81 -28.23 6.07
C PRO A 826 14.42 -28.60 6.58
N SER A 827 13.76 -27.72 7.34
CA SER A 827 12.42 -27.96 7.88
C SER A 827 11.36 -28.11 6.79
N LEU A 828 11.59 -27.50 5.61
CA LEU A 828 10.68 -27.61 4.48
C LEU A 828 10.59 -29.04 3.95
N ASP A 829 11.72 -29.77 3.92
CA ASP A 829 11.75 -31.16 3.48
C ASP A 829 11.09 -32.09 4.50
N GLU A 830 11.24 -31.81 5.80
CA GLU A 830 10.51 -32.54 6.84
C GLU A 830 8.99 -32.34 6.71
N MET A 831 8.51 -31.15 6.34
CA MET A 831 7.09 -30.93 6.05
C MET A 831 6.61 -31.71 4.83
N VAL A 832 7.44 -31.80 3.77
CA VAL A 832 7.17 -32.64 2.59
C VAL A 832 7.10 -34.11 3.00
N HIS A 833 8.01 -34.56 3.87
CA HIS A 833 8.05 -35.93 4.40
C HIS A 833 6.79 -36.24 5.23
N VAL A 834 6.36 -35.35 6.13
CA VAL A 834 5.12 -35.52 6.89
C VAL A 834 3.91 -35.62 5.96
N ALA A 835 3.81 -34.76 4.94
CA ALA A 835 2.71 -34.82 3.96
C ALA A 835 2.69 -36.17 3.20
N ALA A 836 3.84 -36.66 2.76
CA ALA A 836 3.97 -37.96 2.10
C ALA A 836 3.59 -39.12 3.04
N GLU A 837 3.95 -39.02 4.32
CA GLU A 837 3.66 -40.03 5.33
C GLU A 837 2.18 -40.02 5.73
N MET A 838 1.53 -38.85 5.79
CA MET A 838 0.08 -38.71 5.95
C MET A 838 -0.68 -39.40 4.81
N GLU A 839 -0.25 -39.22 3.56
CA GLU A 839 -0.81 -39.93 2.40
C GLU A 839 -0.62 -41.44 2.53
N ARG A 840 0.60 -41.89 2.86
CA ARG A 840 0.95 -43.31 3.02
C ARG A 840 0.12 -44.01 4.11
N GLN A 841 -0.13 -43.33 5.23
CA GLN A 841 -0.92 -43.84 6.35
C GLN A 841 -2.42 -43.59 6.20
N GLY A 842 -2.87 -42.92 5.14
CA GLY A 842 -4.27 -42.75 4.80
C GLY A 842 -5.02 -41.69 5.62
N PHE A 843 -4.32 -40.65 6.09
CA PHE A 843 -4.96 -39.49 6.71
C PHE A 843 -5.85 -38.73 5.71
N ASN A 844 -6.93 -38.11 6.22
CA ASN A 844 -7.84 -37.26 5.45
C ASN A 844 -8.05 -35.87 6.08
N VAL A 845 -7.38 -35.59 7.20
CA VAL A 845 -7.46 -34.31 7.91
C VAL A 845 -6.69 -33.22 7.16
N PRO A 846 -7.12 -31.95 7.17
CA PRO A 846 -6.34 -30.87 6.57
C PRO A 846 -4.96 -30.69 7.22
N LEU A 847 -3.98 -30.26 6.41
CA LEU A 847 -2.60 -29.99 6.83
C LEU A 847 -2.30 -28.50 6.68
N LEU A 848 -2.04 -27.80 7.78
CA LEU A 848 -1.62 -26.40 7.78
C LEU A 848 -0.09 -26.31 7.76
N ILE A 849 0.43 -25.47 6.89
CA ILE A 849 1.87 -25.21 6.73
C ILE A 849 2.15 -23.75 7.06
N GLY A 850 3.07 -23.50 7.99
CA GLY A 850 3.51 -22.14 8.36
C GLY A 850 4.95 -22.08 8.88
N GLY A 851 5.43 -20.85 9.07
CA GLY A 851 6.80 -20.54 9.52
C GLY A 851 7.65 -19.81 8.47
N ALA A 852 8.77 -19.19 8.86
CA ALA A 852 9.44 -18.15 8.08
C ALA A 852 9.96 -18.61 6.70
N THR A 853 10.38 -19.87 6.57
CA THR A 853 10.85 -20.43 5.29
C THR A 853 9.73 -20.94 4.39
N THR A 854 8.50 -21.04 4.91
CA THR A 854 7.37 -21.56 4.16
C THR A 854 6.79 -20.49 3.22
N SER A 855 6.17 -20.91 2.12
CA SER A 855 5.53 -20.01 1.17
C SER A 855 4.40 -20.68 0.41
N ARG A 856 3.54 -19.86 -0.19
CA ARG A 856 2.45 -20.34 -1.06
C ARG A 856 2.99 -21.17 -2.23
N VAL A 857 4.08 -20.70 -2.84
CA VAL A 857 4.71 -21.37 -3.99
C VAL A 857 5.32 -22.70 -3.55
N HIS A 858 6.10 -22.73 -2.46
CA HIS A 858 6.68 -23.97 -1.95
C HIS A 858 5.61 -25.01 -1.62
N THR A 859 4.55 -24.60 -0.91
CA THR A 859 3.47 -25.51 -0.52
C THR A 859 2.74 -26.06 -1.75
N ALA A 860 2.42 -25.23 -2.74
CA ALA A 860 1.78 -25.66 -3.97
C ALA A 860 2.64 -26.60 -4.83
N VAL A 861 3.96 -26.41 -4.85
CA VAL A 861 4.88 -27.13 -5.75
C VAL A 861 5.48 -28.39 -5.11
N LYS A 862 5.72 -28.40 -3.79
CA LYS A 862 6.49 -29.46 -3.11
C LYS A 862 5.72 -30.23 -2.05
N ILE A 863 4.83 -29.59 -1.29
CA ILE A 863 4.11 -30.22 -0.16
C ILE A 863 2.76 -30.77 -0.60
N HIS A 864 1.88 -29.93 -1.15
CA HIS A 864 0.52 -30.33 -1.56
C HIS A 864 0.50 -31.51 -2.54
N PRO A 865 1.41 -31.62 -3.54
CA PRO A 865 1.46 -32.78 -4.44
C PRO A 865 1.82 -34.10 -3.76
N ARG A 866 2.24 -34.10 -2.48
CA ARG A 866 2.54 -35.31 -1.70
C ARG A 866 1.39 -35.74 -0.80
N TYR A 867 0.28 -34.99 -0.75
CA TYR A 867 -0.89 -35.28 0.07
C TYR A 867 -2.18 -34.99 -0.70
N GLU A 868 -2.65 -35.99 -1.45
CA GLU A 868 -3.79 -35.87 -2.37
C GLU A 868 -5.13 -36.16 -1.67
N ARG A 869 -5.12 -37.03 -0.65
CA ARG A 869 -6.30 -37.42 0.15
C ARG A 869 -6.91 -36.26 0.92
N GLY A 870 -6.07 -35.36 1.43
CA GLY A 870 -6.51 -34.17 2.16
C GLY A 870 -6.21 -32.88 1.39
N GLN A 871 -6.17 -31.77 2.13
CA GLN A 871 -5.75 -30.48 1.61
C GLN A 871 -4.62 -29.92 2.47
N ALA A 872 -3.48 -29.63 1.83
CA ALA A 872 -2.42 -28.84 2.44
C ALA A 872 -2.69 -27.36 2.17
N VAL A 873 -2.67 -26.51 3.20
CA VAL A 873 -2.94 -25.07 3.10
C VAL A 873 -1.79 -24.30 3.74
N TYR A 874 -1.17 -23.43 2.94
CA TYR A 874 -0.22 -22.43 3.44
C TYR A 874 -0.97 -21.29 4.13
N VAL A 875 -0.58 -20.99 5.36
CA VAL A 875 -1.13 -19.89 6.16
C VAL A 875 0.00 -18.89 6.43
N THR A 876 -0.22 -17.62 6.07
CA THR A 876 0.82 -16.58 6.10
C THR A 876 1.17 -16.10 7.50
N ASP A 877 0.19 -16.03 8.39
CA ASP A 877 0.28 -15.39 9.70
C ASP A 877 -0.85 -15.89 10.61
N ALA A 878 -0.78 -15.58 11.90
CA ALA A 878 -1.72 -16.08 12.88
C ALA A 878 -3.14 -15.53 12.69
N SER A 879 -3.27 -14.30 12.17
CA SER A 879 -4.57 -13.66 11.90
C SER A 879 -5.41 -14.43 10.90
N ARG A 880 -4.79 -14.98 9.86
CA ARG A 880 -5.49 -15.75 8.83
C ARG A 880 -5.77 -17.19 9.23
N ALA A 881 -5.04 -17.73 10.21
CA ALA A 881 -5.21 -19.11 10.67
C ALA A 881 -6.65 -19.41 11.11
N VAL A 882 -7.31 -18.46 11.78
CA VAL A 882 -8.69 -18.60 12.28
C VAL A 882 -9.69 -18.77 11.12
N GLY A 883 -9.61 -17.92 10.10
CA GLY A 883 -10.50 -17.98 8.93
C GLY A 883 -10.30 -19.27 8.13
N VAL A 884 -9.06 -19.70 7.97
CA VAL A 884 -8.71 -20.95 7.27
C VAL A 884 -9.25 -22.17 8.02
N VAL A 885 -9.00 -22.27 9.33
CA VAL A 885 -9.48 -23.38 10.17
C VAL A 885 -11.00 -23.42 10.17
N SER A 886 -11.67 -22.27 10.34
CA SER A 886 -13.13 -22.17 10.32
C SER A 886 -13.72 -22.67 9.00
N ALA A 887 -13.14 -22.26 7.86
CA ALA A 887 -13.58 -22.73 6.54
C ALA A 887 -13.36 -24.25 6.35
N LEU A 888 -12.25 -24.80 6.85
CA LEU A 888 -11.90 -26.22 6.72
C LEU A 888 -12.74 -27.15 7.60
N LEU A 889 -13.26 -26.65 8.73
CA LEU A 889 -14.11 -27.40 9.65
C LEU A 889 -15.62 -27.18 9.40
N SER A 890 -15.99 -26.14 8.63
CA SER A 890 -17.37 -25.86 8.27
C SER A 890 -17.93 -26.89 7.27
N PRO A 891 -19.06 -27.58 7.58
CA PRO A 891 -19.69 -28.52 6.65
C PRO A 891 -20.12 -27.89 5.32
N ASP A 892 -20.50 -26.62 5.33
CA ASP A 892 -21.04 -25.93 4.14
C ASP A 892 -19.94 -25.23 3.31
N ALA A 893 -18.85 -24.78 3.94
CA ALA A 893 -17.81 -24.00 3.28
C ALA A 893 -16.59 -24.83 2.84
N LYS A 894 -16.35 -25.99 3.47
CA LYS A 894 -15.14 -26.80 3.27
C LYS A 894 -14.90 -27.18 1.81
N ASP A 895 -15.91 -27.74 1.14
CA ASP A 895 -15.73 -28.28 -0.21
C ASP A 895 -15.40 -27.18 -1.23
N GLY A 896 -16.12 -26.06 -1.20
CA GLY A 896 -15.87 -24.90 -2.06
C GLY A 896 -14.52 -24.22 -1.77
N TYR A 897 -14.12 -24.16 -0.49
CA TYR A 897 -12.82 -23.63 -0.09
C TYR A 897 -11.67 -24.52 -0.60
N VAL A 898 -11.77 -25.84 -0.42
CA VAL A 898 -10.76 -26.81 -0.89
C VAL A 898 -10.63 -26.78 -2.41
N GLU A 899 -11.74 -26.73 -3.15
CA GLU A 899 -11.73 -26.65 -4.62
C GLU A 899 -11.01 -25.36 -5.11
N THR A 900 -11.29 -24.24 -4.44
CA THR A 900 -10.64 -22.95 -4.73
C THR A 900 -9.13 -23.04 -4.56
N ILE A 901 -8.67 -23.55 -3.40
CA ILE A 901 -7.23 -23.68 -3.11
C ILE A 901 -6.54 -24.64 -4.07
N ARG A 902 -7.17 -25.77 -4.43
CA ARG A 902 -6.62 -26.71 -5.44
C ARG A 902 -6.46 -26.03 -6.80
N GLY A 903 -7.46 -25.27 -7.24
CA GLY A 903 -7.41 -24.51 -8.49
C GLY A 903 -6.31 -23.44 -8.48
N GLU A 904 -6.14 -22.74 -7.36
CA GLU A 904 -5.05 -21.77 -7.19
C GLU A 904 -3.67 -22.43 -7.22
N TYR A 905 -3.48 -23.52 -6.48
CA TYR A 905 -2.18 -24.19 -6.38
C TYR A 905 -1.76 -24.82 -7.72
N ALA A 906 -2.71 -25.36 -8.48
CA ALA A 906 -2.44 -25.83 -9.85
C ALA A 906 -1.94 -24.70 -10.76
N LYS A 907 -2.56 -23.51 -10.70
CA LYS A 907 -2.13 -22.33 -11.46
C LYS A 907 -0.76 -21.83 -11.04
N VAL A 908 -0.51 -21.75 -9.73
CA VAL A 908 0.78 -21.32 -9.16
C VAL A 908 1.89 -22.29 -9.57
N ALA A 909 1.66 -23.59 -9.46
CA ALA A 909 2.63 -24.61 -9.87
C ALA A 909 2.95 -24.54 -11.38
N ALA A 910 1.93 -24.36 -12.22
CA ALA A 910 2.12 -24.23 -13.67
C ALA A 910 2.83 -22.91 -14.05
N ALA A 911 2.52 -21.80 -13.40
CA ALA A 911 3.20 -20.52 -13.60
C ALA A 911 4.66 -20.58 -13.17
N HIS A 912 4.94 -21.18 -12.01
CA HIS A 912 6.31 -21.39 -11.52
C HIS A 912 7.11 -22.27 -12.49
N ALA A 913 6.54 -23.40 -12.95
CA ALA A 913 7.21 -24.29 -13.91
C ALA A 913 7.56 -23.57 -15.23
N ARG A 914 6.67 -22.71 -15.74
CA ARG A 914 6.94 -21.89 -16.93
C ARG A 914 8.02 -20.83 -16.69
N SER A 915 7.89 -20.06 -15.62
CA SER A 915 8.87 -19.01 -15.27
C SER A 915 10.29 -19.57 -15.05
N GLU A 916 10.40 -20.76 -14.45
CA GLU A 916 11.70 -21.41 -14.25
C GLU A 916 12.28 -21.98 -15.54
N ALA A 917 11.44 -22.43 -16.48
CA ALA A 917 11.85 -22.91 -17.80
C ALA A 917 12.36 -21.78 -18.72
N ASP A 918 11.81 -20.56 -18.58
CA ASP A 918 12.19 -19.39 -19.38
C ASP A 918 13.52 -18.75 -18.91
N LYS A 919 13.98 -19.06 -17.70
CA LYS A 919 15.25 -18.54 -17.15
C LYS A 919 16.44 -19.33 -17.69
N LYS A 920 17.23 -18.68 -18.54
CA LYS A 920 18.49 -19.25 -19.05
C LYS A 920 19.56 -19.29 -17.94
N ARG A 921 19.89 -20.50 -17.46
CA ARG A 921 21.00 -20.74 -16.53
C ARG A 921 22.24 -21.21 -17.27
N LEU A 922 23.39 -20.82 -16.76
CA LEU A 922 24.70 -21.14 -17.29
C LEU A 922 25.22 -22.42 -16.62
N PRO A 923 25.88 -23.31 -17.37
CA PRO A 923 26.69 -24.36 -16.78
C PRO A 923 27.73 -23.76 -15.83
N ILE A 924 28.08 -24.46 -14.75
CA ILE A 924 28.95 -23.98 -13.67
C ILE A 924 30.29 -23.42 -14.21
N GLU A 925 30.89 -24.07 -15.21
CA GLU A 925 32.12 -23.61 -15.86
C GLU A 925 31.99 -22.24 -16.55
N ARG A 926 30.82 -21.94 -17.15
CA ARG A 926 30.56 -20.62 -17.73
C ARG A 926 30.28 -19.57 -16.66
N ALA A 927 29.63 -19.96 -15.56
CA ALA A 927 29.43 -19.06 -14.43
C ALA A 927 30.77 -18.68 -13.79
N ARG A 928 31.70 -19.64 -13.61
CA ARG A 928 33.08 -19.40 -13.14
C ARG A 928 33.86 -18.46 -14.06
N ALA A 929 33.68 -18.59 -15.37
CA ALA A 929 34.31 -17.67 -16.33
C ALA A 929 33.79 -16.22 -16.26
N ASN A 930 32.62 -16.01 -15.64
CA ASN A 930 32.01 -14.70 -15.40
C ASN A 930 32.03 -14.31 -13.91
N ALA A 931 33.05 -14.73 -13.16
CA ALA A 931 33.20 -14.41 -11.73
C ALA A 931 33.41 -12.91 -11.46
N GLU A 932 33.15 -12.47 -10.23
CA GLU A 932 33.48 -11.11 -9.78
C GLU A 932 35.01 -10.93 -9.83
N THR A 933 35.47 -9.86 -10.48
CA THR A 933 36.91 -9.62 -10.69
C THR A 933 37.38 -8.47 -9.81
N VAL A 934 37.95 -8.82 -8.66
CA VAL A 934 38.55 -7.86 -7.72
C VAL A 934 39.99 -7.54 -8.16
N ASP A 935 40.35 -6.26 -8.17
CA ASP A 935 41.73 -5.82 -8.40
C ASP A 935 42.59 -6.01 -7.15
N TRP A 936 43.17 -7.20 -7.03
CA TRP A 936 44.10 -7.56 -5.94
C TRP A 936 45.45 -6.83 -6.00
N THR A 937 45.76 -6.08 -7.06
CA THR A 937 47.02 -5.32 -7.13
C THR A 937 46.94 -4.00 -6.37
N SER A 938 45.75 -3.39 -6.31
CA SER A 938 45.48 -2.14 -5.60
C SER A 938 44.99 -2.33 -4.16
N TYR A 939 44.68 -3.56 -3.76
CA TYR A 939 44.25 -3.91 -2.41
C TYR A 939 45.32 -4.73 -1.65
N GLU A 940 45.57 -4.37 -0.39
CA GLU A 940 46.42 -5.13 0.53
C GLU A 940 45.54 -5.64 1.68
N PRO A 941 45.24 -6.95 1.74
CA PRO A 941 44.44 -7.50 2.82
C PRO A 941 45.05 -7.23 4.20
N LYS A 942 44.23 -6.73 5.12
CA LYS A 942 44.68 -6.43 6.48
C LYS A 942 44.83 -7.71 7.28
N LYS A 943 46.01 -7.90 7.88
CA LYS A 943 46.28 -8.99 8.82
C LYS A 943 45.55 -8.79 10.17
N PRO A 944 44.81 -9.80 10.68
CA PRO A 944 44.23 -9.79 12.01
C PRO A 944 45.29 -9.71 13.14
N GLN A 945 44.89 -9.25 14.32
CA GLN A 945 45.80 -9.13 15.47
C GLN A 945 46.25 -10.49 16.04
N PHE A 946 45.48 -11.56 15.84
CA PHE A 946 45.81 -12.91 16.27
C PHE A 946 45.21 -13.96 15.32
N PHE A 947 45.72 -15.20 15.41
CA PHE A 947 45.12 -16.37 14.77
C PHE A 947 44.63 -17.36 15.83
N GLY A 948 43.64 -18.18 15.47
CA GLY A 948 42.94 -19.06 16.41
C GLY A 948 41.78 -18.36 17.10
N THR A 949 41.31 -18.91 18.21
CA THR A 949 40.04 -18.54 18.84
C THR A 949 40.19 -17.61 20.04
N LYS A 950 39.21 -16.73 20.25
CA LYS A 950 39.05 -15.91 21.46
C LYS A 950 37.62 -16.02 22.00
N VAL A 951 37.51 -16.39 23.26
CA VAL A 951 36.23 -16.61 23.96
C VAL A 951 35.88 -15.41 24.84
N PHE A 952 34.59 -15.07 24.88
CA PHE A 952 34.01 -14.04 25.72
C PHE A 952 32.90 -14.67 26.56
N GLU A 953 33.05 -14.61 27.89
CA GLU A 953 32.08 -15.17 28.83
C GLU A 953 31.41 -14.06 29.63
N GLY A 954 30.08 -14.08 29.70
CA GLY A 954 29.32 -13.16 30.55
C GLY A 954 29.43 -11.71 30.10
N TYR A 955 29.22 -11.47 28.80
CA TYR A 955 29.25 -10.13 28.21
C TYR A 955 28.18 -9.23 28.86
N ASP A 956 28.46 -7.93 28.96
CA ASP A 956 27.56 -7.00 29.64
C ASP A 956 26.24 -6.82 28.89
N LEU A 957 25.14 -7.21 29.52
CA LEU A 957 23.79 -7.06 28.98
C LEU A 957 23.41 -5.58 28.76
N ALA A 958 23.90 -4.67 29.60
CA ALA A 958 23.62 -3.24 29.42
C ALA A 958 24.28 -2.69 28.16
N GLU A 959 25.51 -3.14 27.85
CA GLU A 959 26.19 -2.81 26.60
C GLU A 959 25.46 -3.42 25.40
N LEU A 960 25.08 -4.71 25.45
CA LEU A 960 24.37 -5.34 24.32
C LEU A 960 23.01 -4.68 24.03
N ALA A 961 22.31 -4.21 25.05
CA ALA A 961 21.02 -3.55 24.89
C ALA A 961 21.07 -2.30 23.98
N THR A 962 22.23 -1.64 23.83
CA THR A 962 22.38 -0.46 22.96
C THR A 962 22.52 -0.81 21.47
N TYR A 963 22.74 -2.08 21.15
CA TYR A 963 22.89 -2.59 19.78
C TYR A 963 21.65 -3.33 19.27
N ILE A 964 20.55 -3.32 20.04
CA ILE A 964 19.30 -3.98 19.65
C ILE A 964 18.66 -3.21 18.48
N ASP A 965 18.52 -3.89 17.33
CA ASP A 965 17.53 -3.51 16.33
C ASP A 965 16.15 -4.00 16.77
N TRP A 966 15.29 -3.03 17.10
CA TRP A 966 13.92 -3.25 17.55
C TRP A 966 12.96 -3.56 16.40
N THR A 967 13.35 -3.36 15.14
CA THR A 967 12.48 -3.60 14.00
C THR A 967 11.99 -5.06 13.95
N PRO A 968 12.85 -6.09 14.04
CA PRO A 968 12.37 -7.46 14.02
C PRO A 968 11.70 -7.89 15.34
N PHE A 969 11.92 -7.17 16.45
CA PHE A 969 11.13 -7.35 17.67
C PHE A 969 9.65 -7.03 17.40
N PHE A 970 9.34 -5.89 16.77
CA PHE A 970 7.95 -5.57 16.42
C PHE A 970 7.36 -6.51 15.37
N GLN A 971 8.15 -6.95 14.39
CA GLN A 971 7.71 -7.93 13.40
C GLN A 971 7.33 -9.28 14.02
N THR A 972 8.04 -9.71 15.07
CA THR A 972 7.70 -10.93 15.84
C THR A 972 6.28 -10.83 16.44
N TRP A 973 5.82 -9.62 16.73
CA TRP A 973 4.48 -9.32 17.26
C TRP A 973 3.48 -8.89 16.17
N GLU A 974 3.76 -9.21 14.90
CA GLU A 974 2.93 -8.86 13.73
C GLU A 974 2.68 -7.34 13.54
N LEU A 975 3.51 -6.48 14.14
CA LEU A 975 3.47 -5.04 13.95
C LEU A 975 4.40 -4.64 12.79
N LYS A 976 3.82 -4.12 11.71
CA LYS A 976 4.50 -3.87 10.43
C LYS A 976 5.04 -2.45 10.36
N GLY A 977 6.34 -2.26 10.57
CA GLY A 977 6.98 -0.96 10.43
C GLY A 977 8.41 -0.99 10.95
N ARG A 978 9.20 0.03 10.63
CA ARG A 978 10.59 0.15 11.09
C ARG A 978 10.63 0.90 12.42
N TYR A 979 11.47 0.47 13.37
CA TYR A 979 11.74 1.27 14.58
C TYR A 979 12.72 2.42 14.26
N PRO A 980 12.54 3.63 14.84
CA PRO A 980 11.48 4.03 15.78
C PRO A 980 10.18 4.50 15.14
N ALA A 981 10.10 4.64 13.80
CA ALA A 981 8.91 5.14 13.10
C ALA A 981 7.62 4.39 13.44
N ILE A 982 7.70 3.08 13.73
CA ILE A 982 6.55 2.28 14.15
C ILE A 982 5.92 2.73 15.48
N LEU A 983 6.68 3.40 16.35
CA LEU A 983 6.14 3.98 17.58
C LEU A 983 5.24 5.19 17.31
N GLU A 984 5.38 5.80 16.14
CA GLU A 984 4.63 6.96 15.67
C GLU A 984 3.61 6.59 14.57
N ASP A 985 3.55 5.31 14.20
CA ASP A 985 2.61 4.77 13.23
C ASP A 985 1.16 5.05 13.66
N GLU A 986 0.38 5.59 12.74
CA GLU A 986 -0.97 6.10 13.02
C GLU A 986 -1.97 4.99 13.37
N LYS A 987 -1.77 3.78 12.82
CA LYS A 987 -2.69 2.65 13.04
C LYS A 987 -2.27 1.82 14.24
N GLN A 988 -0.97 1.54 14.36
CA GLN A 988 -0.45 0.57 15.32
C GLN A 988 0.50 1.16 16.35
N GLY A 989 0.79 2.47 16.30
CA GLY A 989 1.77 3.14 17.14
C GLY A 989 1.41 3.17 18.62
N GLU A 990 0.12 3.25 18.98
CA GLU A 990 -0.28 3.09 20.40
C GLU A 990 0.04 1.68 20.91
N ALA A 991 -0.35 0.65 20.16
CA ALA A 991 -0.03 -0.74 20.50
C ALA A 991 1.49 -0.99 20.52
N ALA A 992 2.23 -0.42 19.57
CA ALA A 992 3.69 -0.50 19.51
C ALA A 992 4.35 0.19 20.71
N ARG A 993 3.90 1.40 21.10
CA ARG A 993 4.40 2.09 22.31
C ARG A 993 4.13 1.31 23.58
N HIS A 994 2.94 0.71 23.71
CA HIS A 994 2.59 -0.13 24.85
C HIS A 994 3.46 -1.40 24.92
N LEU A 995 3.58 -2.14 23.81
CA LEU A 995 4.44 -3.31 23.72
C LEU A 995 5.91 -2.95 24.00
N PHE A 996 6.38 -1.82 23.46
CA PHE A 996 7.72 -1.32 23.71
C PHE A 996 7.94 -0.99 25.18
N ALA A 997 6.98 -0.36 25.85
CA ALA A 997 7.07 -0.08 27.28
C ALA A 997 7.17 -1.38 28.11
N ASP A 998 6.37 -2.40 27.79
CA ASP A 998 6.44 -3.71 28.43
C ASP A 998 7.81 -4.39 28.18
N ALA A 999 8.30 -4.33 26.94
CA ALA A 999 9.61 -4.85 26.57
C ALA A 999 10.74 -4.14 27.32
N GLN A 1000 10.68 -2.80 27.44
CA GLN A 1000 11.64 -2.00 28.20
C GLN A 1000 11.62 -2.35 29.69
N ALA A 1001 10.43 -2.57 30.28
CA ALA A 1001 10.31 -2.99 31.67
C ALA A 1001 10.91 -4.39 31.90
N MET A 1002 10.65 -5.35 30.99
CA MET A 1002 11.25 -6.68 31.06
C MET A 1002 12.76 -6.64 30.81
N LEU A 1003 13.23 -5.83 29.87
CA LEU A 1003 14.64 -5.60 29.57
C LEU A 1003 15.39 -5.06 30.80
N GLN A 1004 14.83 -4.06 31.47
CA GLN A 1004 15.41 -3.53 32.72
C GLN A 1004 15.56 -4.62 33.78
N LYS A 1005 14.56 -5.51 33.90
CA LYS A 1005 14.60 -6.64 34.84
C LYS A 1005 15.67 -7.68 34.45
N ILE A 1006 15.74 -8.04 33.16
CA ILE A 1006 16.77 -8.95 32.61
C ILE A 1006 18.17 -8.45 32.94
N ILE A 1007 18.43 -7.14 32.75
CA ILE A 1007 19.73 -6.52 33.01
C ILE A 1007 20.01 -6.46 34.53
N ALA A 1008 19.06 -5.97 35.32
CA ALA A 1008 19.23 -5.78 36.76
C ALA A 1008 19.43 -7.10 37.52
N GLU A 1009 18.68 -8.14 37.14
CA GLU A 1009 18.72 -9.46 37.76
C GLU A 1009 19.67 -10.44 37.04
N LYS A 1010 20.31 -10.02 35.95
CA LYS A 1010 21.24 -10.83 35.14
C LYS A 1010 20.65 -12.18 34.71
N TRP A 1011 19.48 -12.12 34.09
CA TRP A 1011 18.74 -13.31 33.68
C TRP A 1011 19.45 -14.16 32.63
N PHE A 1012 20.24 -13.52 31.76
CA PHE A 1012 20.96 -14.17 30.68
C PHE A 1012 22.47 -14.10 30.91
N ARG A 1013 23.19 -15.10 30.42
CA ARG A 1013 24.66 -15.10 30.41
C ARG A 1013 25.18 -15.18 28.97
N PRO A 1014 25.34 -14.03 28.27
CA PRO A 1014 25.79 -14.04 26.89
C PRO A 1014 27.20 -14.63 26.75
N GLN A 1015 27.37 -15.52 25.77
CA GLN A 1015 28.65 -16.14 25.44
C GLN A 1015 28.98 -15.98 23.95
N ALA A 1016 30.25 -15.72 23.64
CA ALA A 1016 30.73 -15.60 22.28
C ALA A 1016 32.09 -16.26 22.10
N VAL A 1017 32.34 -16.74 20.89
CA VAL A 1017 33.67 -17.11 20.42
C VAL A 1017 33.87 -16.54 19.02
N ILE A 1018 35.04 -15.95 18.78
CA ILE A 1018 35.49 -15.52 17.45
C ILE A 1018 36.80 -16.21 17.11
N GLY A 1019 37.11 -16.34 15.82
CA GLY A 1019 38.41 -16.84 15.38
C GLY A 1019 38.83 -16.28 14.03
N PHE A 1020 40.13 -16.30 13.76
CA PHE A 1020 40.73 -15.84 12.50
C PHE A 1020 41.78 -16.82 11.99
N TRP A 1021 41.80 -17.02 10.68
CA TRP A 1021 42.73 -17.92 10.01
C TRP A 1021 43.27 -17.28 8.72
N PRO A 1022 44.56 -17.48 8.40
CA PRO A 1022 45.08 -17.22 7.06
C PRO A 1022 44.28 -18.01 6.03
N ALA A 1023 43.82 -17.34 4.98
CA ALA A 1023 42.91 -17.93 3.98
C ALA A 1023 43.20 -17.45 2.56
N ASN A 1024 42.94 -18.29 1.56
CA ASN A 1024 42.94 -17.90 0.15
C ASN A 1024 41.84 -18.62 -0.62
N ALA A 1025 41.32 -17.97 -1.66
CA ALA A 1025 40.36 -18.61 -2.56
C ALA A 1025 41.05 -19.63 -3.51
N VAL A 1026 40.40 -20.77 -3.70
CA VAL A 1026 40.73 -21.80 -4.69
C VAL A 1026 39.45 -22.24 -5.39
N GLY A 1027 39.28 -21.81 -6.64
CA GLY A 1027 38.02 -22.01 -7.36
C GLY A 1027 36.89 -21.22 -6.68
N ASP A 1028 35.83 -21.93 -6.31
CA ASP A 1028 34.68 -21.35 -5.60
C ASP A 1028 34.80 -21.46 -4.07
N ASP A 1029 35.93 -21.93 -3.55
CA ASP A 1029 36.09 -22.24 -2.12
C ASP A 1029 37.18 -21.42 -1.46
N ILE A 1030 37.14 -21.40 -0.13
CA ILE A 1030 38.11 -20.68 0.68
C ILE A 1030 38.89 -21.71 1.50
N LYS A 1031 40.20 -21.82 1.22
CA LYS A 1031 41.11 -22.66 1.99
C LYS A 1031 41.64 -21.91 3.19
N LEU A 1032 41.58 -22.53 4.36
CA LEU A 1032 42.16 -22.04 5.61
C LEU A 1032 43.49 -22.74 5.87
N PHE A 1033 44.43 -22.04 6.47
CA PHE A 1033 45.76 -22.56 6.80
C PHE A 1033 46.05 -22.48 8.29
N THR A 1034 46.96 -23.34 8.77
CA THR A 1034 47.35 -23.40 10.19
C THR A 1034 48.08 -22.14 10.65
N ASP A 1035 48.81 -21.49 9.74
CA ASP A 1035 49.63 -20.32 10.00
C ASP A 1035 49.97 -19.55 8.71
N GLU A 1036 50.69 -18.45 8.85
CA GLU A 1036 51.06 -17.52 7.77
C GLU A 1036 51.94 -18.12 6.68
N THR A 1037 52.60 -19.26 6.94
CA THR A 1037 53.41 -19.91 5.91
C THR A 1037 52.55 -20.52 4.82
N ARG A 1038 51.25 -20.77 5.09
CA ARG A 1038 50.27 -21.38 4.16
C ARG A 1038 50.76 -22.71 3.57
N SER A 1039 51.61 -23.41 4.31
CA SER A 1039 52.21 -24.68 3.93
C SER A 1039 51.35 -25.88 4.29
N THR A 1040 50.51 -25.75 5.32
CA THR A 1040 49.61 -26.80 5.81
C THR A 1040 48.17 -26.29 5.80
N GLU A 1041 47.32 -26.98 5.03
CA GLU A 1041 45.88 -26.72 5.00
C GLU A 1041 45.24 -27.14 6.33
N LEU A 1042 44.42 -26.26 6.89
CA LEU A 1042 43.68 -26.49 8.12
C LEU A 1042 42.29 -27.06 7.81
N GLU A 1043 41.57 -26.40 6.91
CA GLU A 1043 40.19 -26.72 6.56
C GLU A 1043 39.79 -26.00 5.26
N THR A 1044 38.70 -26.40 4.61
CA THR A 1044 38.12 -25.68 3.47
C THR A 1044 36.68 -25.26 3.79
N LEU A 1045 36.35 -24.00 3.51
CA LEU A 1045 34.99 -23.47 3.54
C LEU A 1045 34.42 -23.50 2.13
N PHE A 1046 33.28 -24.17 1.97
CA PHE A 1046 32.73 -24.47 0.65
C PHE A 1046 31.64 -23.50 0.26
N THR A 1047 31.77 -22.82 -0.88
CA THR A 1047 30.78 -21.84 -1.34
C THR A 1047 30.08 -22.26 -2.64
N LEU A 1048 28.95 -21.62 -2.91
CA LEU A 1048 28.15 -21.80 -4.12
C LEU A 1048 28.16 -20.54 -4.97
N ARG A 1049 28.03 -20.72 -6.29
CA ARG A 1049 28.06 -19.67 -7.31
C ARG A 1049 26.69 -19.49 -7.95
N GLN A 1050 26.33 -18.24 -8.22
CA GLN A 1050 25.13 -17.91 -9.00
C GLN A 1050 25.21 -18.51 -10.42
N GLN A 1051 24.18 -19.23 -10.88
CA GLN A 1051 24.13 -19.80 -12.24
C GLN A 1051 23.16 -19.11 -13.21
N LEU A 1052 22.40 -18.09 -12.77
CA LEU A 1052 21.54 -17.32 -13.69
C LEU A 1052 22.40 -16.52 -14.66
N SER A 1053 22.05 -16.54 -15.95
CA SER A 1053 22.70 -15.68 -16.95
C SER A 1053 22.47 -14.22 -16.58
N LYS A 1054 23.55 -13.46 -16.39
CA LYS A 1054 23.50 -12.04 -16.08
C LYS A 1054 23.56 -11.22 -17.37
N ARG A 1055 22.81 -10.11 -17.43
CA ARG A 1055 22.94 -9.10 -18.51
C ARG A 1055 23.87 -7.97 -18.07
N ASP A 1056 24.29 -7.14 -19.03
CA ASP A 1056 25.10 -5.93 -18.81
C ASP A 1056 26.51 -6.18 -18.23
N GLY A 1057 27.08 -7.36 -18.45
CA GLY A 1057 28.42 -7.70 -17.95
C GLY A 1057 28.51 -7.89 -16.44
N ARG A 1058 27.37 -7.99 -15.73
CA ARG A 1058 27.34 -8.29 -14.29
C ARG A 1058 27.88 -9.70 -14.00
N PRO A 1059 28.63 -9.90 -12.91
CA PRO A 1059 29.24 -11.19 -12.61
C PRO A 1059 28.28 -12.20 -11.96
N ASN A 1060 28.66 -13.46 -12.09
CA ASN A 1060 28.07 -14.61 -11.40
C ASN A 1060 28.84 -14.85 -10.11
N VAL A 1061 28.41 -14.24 -9.02
CA VAL A 1061 29.20 -14.12 -7.78
C VAL A 1061 29.18 -15.40 -6.93
N ALA A 1062 30.31 -15.67 -6.26
CA ALA A 1062 30.48 -16.61 -5.15
C ALA A 1062 31.17 -15.92 -3.97
N LEU A 1063 30.99 -16.40 -2.73
CA LEU A 1063 31.57 -15.75 -1.55
C LEU A 1063 33.11 -15.77 -1.58
N SER A 1064 33.70 -16.79 -2.20
CA SER A 1064 35.14 -16.93 -2.42
C SER A 1064 35.74 -15.79 -3.25
N ASP A 1065 34.95 -15.13 -4.11
CA ASP A 1065 35.46 -14.08 -5.02
C ASP A 1065 35.99 -12.86 -4.23
N PHE A 1066 35.56 -12.70 -2.98
CA PHE A 1066 35.98 -11.63 -2.07
C PHE A 1066 37.16 -12.01 -1.15
N VAL A 1067 37.82 -13.14 -1.40
CA VAL A 1067 39.03 -13.57 -0.69
C VAL A 1067 40.15 -13.75 -1.70
N ALA A 1068 41.35 -13.22 -1.42
CA ALA A 1068 42.41 -13.21 -2.41
C ALA A 1068 42.73 -14.63 -2.91
N PRO A 1069 42.71 -14.87 -4.23
CA PRO A 1069 42.98 -16.20 -4.77
C PRO A 1069 44.46 -16.54 -4.60
N VAL A 1070 44.79 -17.83 -4.45
CA VAL A 1070 46.19 -18.29 -4.32
C VAL A 1070 47.06 -17.78 -5.48
N SER A 1071 46.49 -17.67 -6.69
CA SER A 1071 47.17 -17.15 -7.88
C SER A 1071 47.56 -15.67 -7.79
N SER A 1072 46.92 -14.87 -6.94
CA SER A 1072 47.25 -13.45 -6.76
C SER A 1072 48.57 -13.23 -6.00
N GLY A 1073 49.02 -14.24 -5.24
CA GLY A 1073 50.17 -14.14 -4.35
C GLY A 1073 49.95 -13.25 -3.11
N LYS A 1074 48.73 -12.73 -2.90
CA LYS A 1074 48.36 -11.93 -1.72
C LYS A 1074 47.96 -12.82 -0.54
N ALA A 1075 48.33 -12.40 0.67
CA ALA A 1075 48.00 -13.09 1.91
C ALA A 1075 46.69 -12.52 2.49
N ASP A 1076 45.58 -13.24 2.35
CA ASP A 1076 44.25 -12.85 2.85
C ASP A 1076 43.80 -13.71 4.05
N TYR A 1077 42.66 -13.39 4.65
CA TYR A 1077 42.20 -13.94 5.91
C TYR A 1077 40.67 -14.09 5.92
N VAL A 1078 40.19 -15.06 6.69
CA VAL A 1078 38.77 -15.23 7.00
C VAL A 1078 38.62 -15.43 8.49
N GLY A 1079 37.52 -14.90 9.04
CA GLY A 1079 37.14 -15.13 10.42
C GLY A 1079 35.85 -15.92 10.55
N GLY A 1080 35.49 -16.23 11.79
CA GLY A 1080 34.21 -16.84 12.13
C GLY A 1080 33.79 -16.54 13.55
N PHE A 1081 32.50 -16.69 13.84
CA PHE A 1081 31.94 -16.46 15.16
C PHE A 1081 30.76 -17.37 15.50
N VAL A 1082 30.54 -17.58 16.79
CA VAL A 1082 29.30 -18.09 17.38
C VAL A 1082 28.98 -17.25 18.61
N VAL A 1083 27.75 -16.73 18.70
CA VAL A 1083 27.23 -16.00 19.86
C VAL A 1083 25.90 -16.61 20.33
N THR A 1084 25.59 -16.45 21.61
CA THR A 1084 24.28 -16.79 22.18
C THR A 1084 23.91 -15.82 23.30
N ALA A 1085 22.61 -15.57 23.47
CA ALA A 1085 22.10 -14.83 24.63
C ALA A 1085 22.29 -15.62 25.94
N GLY A 1086 22.23 -16.96 25.86
CA GLY A 1086 22.36 -17.87 27.00
C GLY A 1086 21.26 -18.93 27.05
N ILE A 1087 21.53 -20.07 27.67
CA ILE A 1087 20.60 -21.20 27.80
C ILE A 1087 19.49 -20.94 28.83
N GLU A 1088 19.69 -19.96 29.69
CA GLU A 1088 18.78 -19.58 30.77
C GLU A 1088 17.41 -19.14 30.24
N GLU A 1089 17.34 -18.63 29.01
CA GLU A 1089 16.10 -18.27 28.31
C GLU A 1089 15.03 -19.36 28.43
N VAL A 1090 15.38 -20.62 28.14
CA VAL A 1090 14.44 -21.75 28.10
C VAL A 1090 13.76 -21.94 29.47
N ALA A 1091 14.54 -21.96 30.54
CA ALA A 1091 14.02 -22.15 31.89
C ALA A 1091 13.14 -20.97 32.35
N ILE A 1092 13.47 -19.76 31.91
CA ILE A 1092 12.69 -18.56 32.25
C ILE A 1092 11.36 -18.53 31.48
N ALA A 1093 11.37 -18.88 30.21
CA ALA A 1093 10.17 -19.01 29.39
C ALA A 1093 9.23 -20.09 29.94
N GLU A 1094 9.74 -21.30 30.23
CA GLU A 1094 8.96 -22.38 30.85
C GLU A 1094 8.34 -21.97 32.19
N ARG A 1095 9.04 -21.15 32.98
CA ARG A 1095 8.51 -20.62 34.24
C ARG A 1095 7.27 -19.75 34.02
N PHE A 1096 7.24 -18.93 32.97
CA PHE A 1096 6.08 -18.12 32.61
C PHE A 1096 4.94 -18.98 32.04
N GLU A 1097 5.25 -19.97 31.20
CA GLU A 1097 4.26 -20.91 30.66
C GLU A 1097 3.56 -21.71 31.77
N ARG A 1098 4.31 -22.23 32.75
CA ARG A 1098 3.74 -22.93 33.92
C ARG A 1098 2.87 -22.03 34.79
N ALA A 1099 3.08 -20.72 34.73
CA ALA A 1099 2.25 -19.72 35.41
C ALA A 1099 1.06 -19.24 34.56
N ASN A 1100 0.83 -19.84 33.38
CA ASN A 1100 -0.16 -19.42 32.39
C ASN A 1100 0.03 -17.96 31.89
N ASP A 1101 1.27 -17.48 31.83
CA ASP A 1101 1.62 -16.15 31.33
C ASP A 1101 2.32 -16.25 29.97
N ASP A 1102 1.57 -16.66 28.95
CA ASP A 1102 2.10 -16.84 27.59
C ASP A 1102 2.69 -15.55 27.02
N TYR A 1103 2.12 -14.39 27.39
CA TYR A 1103 2.62 -13.07 26.99
C TYR A 1103 4.07 -12.87 27.44
N SER A 1104 4.34 -13.08 28.73
CA SER A 1104 5.70 -12.92 29.27
C SER A 1104 6.66 -13.99 28.76
N SER A 1105 6.19 -15.21 28.48
CA SER A 1105 7.00 -16.26 27.84
C SER A 1105 7.46 -15.83 26.44
N ILE A 1106 6.54 -15.34 25.60
CA ILE A 1106 6.87 -14.87 24.24
C ILE A 1106 7.77 -13.62 24.32
N LEU A 1107 7.50 -12.71 25.25
CA LEU A 1107 8.27 -11.47 25.40
C LEU A 1107 9.73 -11.74 25.80
N VAL A 1108 9.99 -12.70 26.70
CA VAL A 1108 11.35 -13.05 27.10
C VAL A 1108 12.13 -13.77 26.00
N LYS A 1109 11.48 -14.67 25.23
CA LYS A 1109 12.09 -15.33 24.06
C LYS A 1109 12.45 -14.30 22.98
N ALA A 1110 11.53 -13.39 22.66
CA ALA A 1110 11.77 -12.33 21.67
C ALA A 1110 12.93 -11.40 22.08
N LEU A 1111 13.06 -11.08 23.37
CA LEU A 1111 14.19 -10.28 23.88
C LEU A 1111 15.51 -11.06 23.87
N ALA A 1112 15.50 -12.37 24.15
CA ALA A 1112 16.68 -13.21 24.03
C ALA A 1112 17.22 -13.23 22.58
N ASP A 1113 16.34 -13.34 21.58
CA ASP A 1113 16.72 -13.24 20.16
C ASP A 1113 17.35 -11.87 19.85
N ARG A 1114 16.77 -10.78 20.39
CA ARG A 1114 17.35 -9.44 20.22
C ARG A 1114 18.74 -9.33 20.85
N PHE A 1115 18.98 -9.95 22.00
CA PHE A 1115 20.30 -9.99 22.61
C PHE A 1115 21.31 -10.78 21.78
N ALA A 1116 20.91 -11.91 21.19
CA ALA A 1116 21.79 -12.71 20.34
C ALA A 1116 22.22 -11.94 19.07
N GLU A 1117 21.28 -11.28 18.39
CA GLU A 1117 21.56 -10.44 17.21
C GLU A 1117 22.41 -9.21 17.56
N ALA A 1118 22.06 -8.50 18.65
CA ALA A 1118 22.85 -7.38 19.15
C ALA A 1118 24.28 -7.80 19.48
N PHE A 1119 24.48 -9.02 20.00
CA PHE A 1119 25.80 -9.55 20.28
C PHE A 1119 26.58 -9.87 19.01
N ALA A 1120 25.92 -10.41 17.98
CA ALA A 1120 26.55 -10.63 16.68
C ALA A 1120 27.03 -9.32 16.06
N GLU A 1121 26.20 -8.27 16.08
CA GLU A 1121 26.57 -6.94 15.59
C GLU A 1121 27.72 -6.33 16.39
N ARG A 1122 27.63 -6.39 17.73
CA ARG A 1122 28.69 -5.88 18.60
C ARG A 1122 30.01 -6.61 18.39
N MET A 1123 30.00 -7.93 18.29
CA MET A 1123 31.21 -8.70 18.00
C MET A 1123 31.76 -8.34 16.63
N HIS A 1124 30.92 -8.23 15.60
CA HIS A 1124 31.38 -7.83 14.27
C HIS A 1124 32.04 -6.45 14.30
N GLN A 1125 31.44 -5.45 14.94
CA GLN A 1125 32.03 -4.12 15.10
C GLN A 1125 33.42 -4.19 15.77
N ARG A 1126 33.55 -4.93 16.88
CA ARG A 1126 34.84 -5.12 17.55
C ARG A 1126 35.85 -5.89 16.70
N VAL A 1127 35.40 -6.81 15.87
CA VAL A 1127 36.25 -7.47 14.88
C VAL A 1127 36.80 -6.45 13.89
N ARG A 1128 35.96 -5.59 13.32
CA ARG A 1128 36.40 -4.56 12.36
C ARG A 1128 37.37 -3.55 12.96
N GLN A 1129 37.08 -3.08 14.17
CA GLN A 1129 37.84 -2.02 14.85
C GLN A 1129 39.06 -2.52 15.62
N GLU A 1130 38.87 -3.56 16.42
CA GLU A 1130 39.86 -4.04 17.39
C GLU A 1130 40.57 -5.31 16.92
N TYR A 1131 39.86 -6.40 16.63
CA TYR A 1131 40.49 -7.72 16.55
C TYR A 1131 41.08 -8.08 15.19
N TRP A 1132 40.34 -7.79 14.10
CA TRP A 1132 40.90 -7.82 12.75
C TRP A 1132 41.51 -6.45 12.43
N GLY A 1133 40.83 -5.37 12.82
CA GLY A 1133 41.41 -4.02 12.82
C GLY A 1133 41.62 -3.45 11.41
N TYR A 1134 40.73 -3.78 10.47
CA TYR A 1134 40.74 -3.20 9.12
C TYR A 1134 39.96 -1.88 9.03
N ALA A 1135 39.20 -1.51 10.06
CA ALA A 1135 38.51 -0.23 10.18
C ALA A 1135 38.65 0.36 11.60
N PRO A 1136 39.87 0.68 12.08
CA PRO A 1136 40.10 1.12 13.46
C PRO A 1136 39.51 2.50 13.78
N ASP A 1137 39.29 3.34 12.77
CA ASP A 1137 38.74 4.70 12.91
C ASP A 1137 37.22 4.75 12.66
N GLU A 1138 36.55 3.59 12.60
CA GLU A 1138 35.10 3.49 12.39
C GLU A 1138 34.33 4.12 13.58
N THR A 1139 33.42 5.05 13.29
CA THR A 1139 32.62 5.77 14.28
C THR A 1139 31.12 5.72 13.96
N LEU A 1140 30.68 4.60 13.39
CA LEU A 1140 29.29 4.39 12.98
C LEU A 1140 28.33 4.37 14.17
N THR A 1141 27.17 4.98 13.96
CA THR A 1141 26.00 4.92 14.85
C THR A 1141 25.31 3.56 14.75
N SER A 1142 24.47 3.22 15.74
CA SER A 1142 23.68 1.98 15.70
C SER A 1142 22.80 1.88 14.44
N ASP A 1143 22.23 3.00 13.96
CA ASP A 1143 21.44 3.01 12.73
C ASP A 1143 22.28 2.74 11.48
N GLU A 1144 23.50 3.27 11.40
CA GLU A 1144 24.41 3.00 10.30
C GLU A 1144 24.93 1.56 10.32
N LEU A 1145 25.12 0.97 11.50
CA LEU A 1145 25.41 -0.46 11.66
C LEU A 1145 24.28 -1.33 11.12
N ILE A 1146 23.01 -1.00 11.42
CA ILE A 1146 21.82 -1.72 10.92
C ILE A 1146 21.72 -1.64 9.40
N HIS A 1147 22.11 -0.52 8.79
CA HIS A 1147 22.18 -0.38 7.32
C HIS A 1147 23.46 -0.96 6.70
N GLU A 1148 24.29 -1.64 7.51
CA GLU A 1148 25.52 -2.29 7.08
C GLU A 1148 26.51 -1.33 6.38
N GLN A 1149 26.56 -0.06 6.80
CA GLN A 1149 27.46 0.96 6.22
C GLN A 1149 28.93 0.82 6.64
N TYR A 1150 29.37 -0.42 6.87
CA TYR A 1150 30.75 -0.77 7.19
C TYR A 1150 31.37 -1.62 6.07
N ALA A 1151 32.70 -1.66 6.02
CA ALA A 1151 33.41 -2.55 5.11
C ALA A 1151 33.35 -4.01 5.60
N GLY A 1152 33.18 -4.94 4.66
CA GLY A 1152 33.13 -6.38 4.94
C GLY A 1152 31.74 -6.87 5.35
N ILE A 1153 31.57 -8.19 5.33
CA ILE A 1153 30.30 -8.87 5.62
C ILE A 1153 30.49 -10.02 6.61
N ARG A 1154 29.37 -10.49 7.20
CA ARG A 1154 29.36 -11.63 8.14
C ARG A 1154 28.46 -12.81 7.70
N PRO A 1155 28.68 -13.41 6.52
CA PRO A 1155 27.77 -14.41 5.95
C PRO A 1155 27.61 -15.63 6.85
N ALA A 1156 26.36 -16.02 7.09
CA ALA A 1156 25.99 -17.12 7.96
C ALA A 1156 25.44 -18.32 7.15
N PRO A 1157 25.88 -19.56 7.46
CA PRO A 1157 25.29 -20.77 6.86
C PRO A 1157 23.76 -20.86 7.07
N GLY A 1158 23.03 -20.93 5.97
CA GLY A 1158 21.56 -20.86 5.88
C GLY A 1158 21.04 -19.58 5.23
N TYR A 1159 21.85 -18.52 5.13
CA TYR A 1159 21.45 -17.28 4.45
C TYR A 1159 21.46 -17.47 2.93
N PRO A 1160 20.75 -16.64 2.15
CA PRO A 1160 20.77 -16.74 0.69
C PRO A 1160 22.17 -16.70 0.06
N ALA A 1161 23.14 -16.05 0.72
CA ALA A 1161 24.54 -15.99 0.28
C ALA A 1161 25.34 -17.27 0.56
N GLN A 1162 24.91 -18.06 1.54
CA GLN A 1162 25.50 -19.36 1.89
C GLN A 1162 24.39 -20.31 2.33
N PRO A 1163 23.58 -20.86 1.40
CA PRO A 1163 22.36 -21.61 1.75
C PRO A 1163 22.65 -22.98 2.37
N ASP A 1164 23.87 -23.50 2.27
CA ASP A 1164 24.24 -24.79 2.87
C ASP A 1164 24.42 -24.67 4.38
N HIS A 1165 23.55 -25.36 5.13
CA HIS A 1165 23.58 -25.41 6.59
C HIS A 1165 24.73 -26.24 7.17
N THR A 1166 25.29 -27.20 6.40
CA THR A 1166 26.32 -28.13 6.89
C THR A 1166 27.64 -27.42 7.22
N GLU A 1167 27.89 -26.24 6.64
CA GLU A 1167 29.05 -25.41 6.96
C GLU A 1167 29.09 -24.93 8.43
N LYS A 1168 27.97 -25.00 9.17
CA LYS A 1168 27.98 -24.76 10.62
C LYS A 1168 28.80 -25.80 11.36
N GLU A 1169 28.84 -27.04 10.90
CA GLU A 1169 29.65 -28.09 11.53
C GLU A 1169 31.13 -27.74 11.47
N THR A 1170 31.60 -27.34 10.28
CA THR A 1170 32.96 -26.87 10.05
C THR A 1170 33.27 -25.67 10.94
N LEU A 1171 32.39 -24.67 10.98
CA LEU A 1171 32.55 -23.48 11.83
C LEU A 1171 32.63 -23.84 13.32
N PHE A 1172 31.77 -24.74 13.81
CA PHE A 1172 31.74 -25.17 15.21
C PHE A 1172 33.02 -25.92 15.58
N ARG A 1173 33.53 -26.77 14.67
CA ARG A 1173 34.82 -27.47 14.85
C ARG A 1173 35.99 -26.49 14.91
N LEU A 1174 36.04 -25.51 13.98
CA LEU A 1174 37.09 -24.50 13.93
C LEU A 1174 37.15 -23.64 15.19
N LEU A 1175 35.99 -23.30 15.76
CA LEU A 1175 35.88 -22.43 16.92
C LEU A 1175 35.88 -23.16 18.28
N ASP A 1176 35.82 -24.51 18.28
CA ASP A 1176 35.46 -25.31 19.47
C ASP A 1176 34.19 -24.74 20.15
N ALA A 1177 33.20 -24.38 19.32
CA ALA A 1177 32.11 -23.49 19.70
C ALA A 1177 31.25 -24.06 20.83
N THR A 1178 30.90 -25.34 20.78
CA THR A 1178 30.08 -25.98 21.82
C THR A 1178 30.74 -25.94 23.19
N LYS A 1179 32.06 -26.11 23.25
CA LYS A 1179 32.79 -26.01 24.52
C LYS A 1179 32.91 -24.55 24.98
N ALA A 1180 33.07 -23.62 24.05
CA ALA A 1180 33.26 -22.20 24.34
C ALA A 1180 31.96 -21.48 24.75
N THR A 1181 30.82 -21.84 24.16
CA THR A 1181 29.55 -21.11 24.31
C THR A 1181 28.39 -21.95 24.83
N GLY A 1182 28.56 -23.27 24.96
CA GLY A 1182 27.47 -24.19 25.30
C GLY A 1182 26.45 -24.42 24.18
N VAL A 1183 26.58 -23.75 23.03
CA VAL A 1183 25.67 -23.91 21.89
C VAL A 1183 25.93 -25.26 21.21
N THR A 1184 24.86 -25.99 20.91
CA THR A 1184 24.91 -27.29 20.21
C THR A 1184 24.19 -27.21 18.88
N LEU A 1185 24.55 -28.10 17.95
CA LEU A 1185 23.85 -28.26 16.67
C LEU A 1185 22.90 -29.45 16.74
N THR A 1186 21.69 -29.29 16.23
CA THR A 1186 20.73 -30.38 16.04
C THR A 1186 21.09 -31.21 14.81
N GLU A 1187 20.38 -32.32 14.59
CA GLU A 1187 20.52 -33.17 13.39
C GLU A 1187 20.28 -32.41 12.07
N SER A 1188 19.58 -31.27 12.10
CA SER A 1188 19.34 -30.41 10.94
C SER A 1188 20.20 -29.14 10.94
N TYR A 1189 21.25 -29.09 11.78
CA TYR A 1189 22.13 -27.95 11.97
C TYR A 1189 21.39 -26.66 12.37
N ALA A 1190 20.28 -26.79 13.12
CA ALA A 1190 19.77 -25.69 13.93
C ALA A 1190 20.64 -25.54 15.18
N MET A 1191 20.72 -24.33 15.73
CA MET A 1191 21.49 -24.08 16.96
C MET A 1191 20.58 -24.15 18.18
N TRP A 1192 21.09 -24.70 19.27
CA TRP A 1192 20.41 -24.70 20.57
C TRP A 1192 21.37 -24.21 21.65
N PRO A 1193 21.00 -23.18 22.44
CA PRO A 1193 19.70 -22.48 22.51
C PRO A 1193 19.31 -21.73 21.22
N GLY A 1194 18.00 -21.50 21.02
CA GLY A 1194 17.46 -20.90 19.79
C GLY A 1194 17.97 -19.48 19.54
N SER A 1195 18.09 -18.66 20.58
CA SER A 1195 18.69 -17.32 20.51
C SER A 1195 20.22 -17.38 20.38
N SER A 1196 20.68 -17.83 19.22
CA SER A 1196 22.09 -17.96 18.84
C SER A 1196 22.33 -17.52 17.40
N VAL A 1197 23.50 -16.94 17.12
CA VAL A 1197 23.92 -16.50 15.78
C VAL A 1197 25.33 -17.00 15.50
N SER A 1198 25.56 -17.50 14.29
CA SER A 1198 26.87 -17.99 13.86
C SER A 1198 27.14 -17.62 12.41
N GLY A 1199 28.37 -17.29 12.07
CA GLY A 1199 28.74 -17.02 10.69
C GLY A 1199 30.24 -16.84 10.49
N PHE A 1200 30.61 -16.53 9.25
CA PHE A 1200 31.97 -16.19 8.85
C PHE A 1200 32.16 -14.67 8.82
N TYR A 1201 33.42 -14.21 8.74
CA TYR A 1201 33.78 -12.82 8.50
C TYR A 1201 34.62 -12.72 7.23
N ILE A 1202 34.22 -11.85 6.30
CA ILE A 1202 34.97 -11.51 5.08
C ILE A 1202 35.28 -10.02 5.12
N GLY A 1203 36.56 -9.67 5.17
CA GLY A 1203 37.02 -8.29 5.40
C GLY A 1203 37.15 -7.42 4.14
N HIS A 1204 36.99 -7.98 2.95
CA HIS A 1204 37.18 -7.23 1.71
C HIS A 1204 36.07 -6.16 1.54
N PRO A 1205 36.40 -4.88 1.27
CA PRO A 1205 35.41 -3.79 1.26
C PRO A 1205 34.38 -3.89 0.13
N ALA A 1206 34.72 -4.59 -0.97
CA ALA A 1206 33.78 -4.83 -2.07
C ALA A 1206 32.84 -6.02 -1.82
N SER A 1207 32.95 -6.73 -0.69
CA SER A 1207 32.04 -7.82 -0.36
C SER A 1207 30.65 -7.29 -0.02
N TYR A 1208 29.62 -8.00 -0.47
CA TYR A 1208 28.22 -7.65 -0.23
C TYR A 1208 27.36 -8.91 -0.15
N TYR A 1209 26.19 -8.82 0.47
CA TYR A 1209 25.24 -9.94 0.50
C TYR A 1209 24.54 -10.10 -0.85
N PHE A 1210 24.59 -11.32 -1.39
CA PHE A 1210 23.87 -11.71 -2.60
C PHE A 1210 23.13 -13.04 -2.36
N GLY A 1211 22.09 -13.32 -3.15
CA GLY A 1211 21.45 -14.63 -3.14
C GLY A 1211 22.06 -15.55 -4.20
N VAL A 1212 22.44 -16.78 -3.82
CA VAL A 1212 22.90 -17.82 -4.77
C VAL A 1212 21.82 -18.16 -5.81
N ALA A 1213 20.55 -17.99 -5.45
CA ALA A 1213 19.38 -18.35 -6.25
C ALA A 1213 19.35 -19.85 -6.59
N LYS A 1214 18.75 -20.23 -7.72
CA LYS A 1214 18.60 -21.63 -8.11
C LYS A 1214 19.89 -22.19 -8.75
N VAL A 1215 20.34 -23.35 -8.29
CA VAL A 1215 21.49 -24.09 -8.80
C VAL A 1215 21.06 -25.27 -9.67
N GLU A 1216 21.86 -25.55 -10.70
CA GLU A 1216 21.70 -26.67 -11.62
C GLU A 1216 22.42 -27.92 -11.11
N ARG A 1217 22.11 -29.06 -11.73
CA ARG A 1217 22.66 -30.37 -11.34
C ARG A 1217 24.18 -30.45 -11.44
N ASP A 1218 24.77 -29.79 -12.43
CA ASP A 1218 26.23 -29.77 -12.63
C ASP A 1218 26.98 -29.15 -11.45
N GLN A 1219 26.47 -28.06 -10.88
CA GLN A 1219 27.04 -27.46 -9.68
C GLN A 1219 26.81 -28.34 -8.44
N VAL A 1220 25.69 -29.05 -8.35
CA VAL A 1220 25.43 -29.99 -7.23
C VAL A 1220 26.41 -31.16 -7.26
N GLU A 1221 26.67 -31.73 -8.45
CA GLU A 1221 27.65 -32.81 -8.63
C GLU A 1221 29.08 -32.34 -8.32
N ASP A 1222 29.45 -31.13 -8.77
CA ASP A 1222 30.71 -30.48 -8.42
C ASP A 1222 30.83 -30.24 -6.91
N TYR A 1223 29.80 -29.68 -6.26
CA TYR A 1223 29.76 -29.42 -4.83
C TYR A 1223 29.86 -30.71 -3.99
N ALA A 1224 29.13 -31.76 -4.39
CA ALA A 1224 29.20 -33.08 -3.77
C ALA A 1224 30.63 -33.67 -3.84
N SER A 1225 31.29 -33.55 -4.99
CA SER A 1225 32.68 -33.96 -5.14
C SER A 1225 33.63 -33.12 -4.27
N ARG A 1226 33.42 -31.80 -4.14
CA ARG A 1226 34.26 -30.91 -3.34
C ARG A 1226 34.12 -31.21 -1.85
N LYS A 1227 32.89 -31.45 -1.36
CA LYS A 1227 32.62 -31.81 0.03
C LYS A 1227 32.92 -33.26 0.40
N GLY A 1228 33.03 -34.15 -0.59
CA GLY A 1228 33.11 -35.59 -0.35
C GLY A 1228 31.80 -36.17 0.20
N MET A 1229 30.66 -35.58 -0.17
CA MET A 1229 29.31 -36.03 0.23
C MET A 1229 28.62 -36.74 -0.93
N ALA A 1230 27.68 -37.63 -0.61
CA ALA A 1230 26.83 -38.24 -1.63
C ALA A 1230 25.95 -37.17 -2.31
N ILE A 1231 25.67 -37.33 -3.61
CA ILE A 1231 24.86 -36.36 -4.38
C ILE A 1231 23.48 -36.22 -3.73
N GLU A 1232 22.86 -37.32 -3.33
CA GLU A 1232 21.55 -37.36 -2.68
C GLU A 1232 21.55 -36.58 -1.35
N GLU A 1233 22.68 -36.59 -0.65
CA GLU A 1233 22.84 -35.85 0.61
C GLU A 1233 22.98 -34.35 0.36
N VAL A 1234 23.73 -33.94 -0.66
CA VAL A 1234 23.82 -32.54 -1.08
C VAL A 1234 22.48 -32.04 -1.62
N GLU A 1235 21.79 -32.84 -2.44
CA GLU A 1235 20.45 -32.51 -2.94
C GLU A 1235 19.45 -32.30 -1.80
N ARG A 1236 19.57 -33.06 -0.70
CA ARG A 1236 18.79 -32.85 0.51
C ARG A 1236 19.09 -31.49 1.15
N TRP A 1237 20.36 -31.19 1.43
CA TRP A 1237 20.71 -29.92 2.10
C TRP A 1237 20.47 -28.68 1.22
N LEU A 1238 20.61 -28.81 -0.10
CA LEU A 1238 20.39 -27.75 -1.08
C LEU A 1238 18.98 -27.74 -1.68
N GLY A 1239 18.06 -28.59 -1.22
CA GLY A 1239 16.69 -28.73 -1.70
C GLY A 1239 15.98 -27.40 -2.05
N PRO A 1240 16.01 -26.37 -1.17
CA PRO A 1240 15.37 -25.09 -1.44
C PRO A 1240 15.96 -24.32 -2.63
N VAL A 1241 17.23 -24.55 -2.96
CA VAL A 1241 17.94 -23.86 -4.04
C VAL A 1241 18.11 -24.72 -5.30
N LEU A 1242 17.56 -25.95 -5.36
CA LEU A 1242 17.61 -26.74 -6.60
C LEU A 1242 16.67 -26.21 -7.68
N ASN A 1243 17.15 -26.17 -8.94
CA ASN A 1243 16.35 -25.89 -10.13
C ASN A 1243 15.63 -27.14 -10.70
N TYR A 1244 15.90 -28.32 -10.16
CA TYR A 1244 15.33 -29.58 -10.60
C TYR A 1244 14.69 -30.34 -9.44
N ILE A 1245 13.94 -31.40 -9.76
CA ILE A 1245 13.39 -32.32 -8.77
C ILE A 1245 14.34 -33.52 -8.72
N PRO A 1246 14.95 -33.83 -7.57
CA PRO A 1246 15.68 -35.08 -7.39
C PRO A 1246 14.79 -36.27 -7.76
N THR A 1247 15.21 -37.06 -8.74
CA THR A 1247 14.51 -38.29 -9.10
C THR A 1247 14.95 -39.40 -8.16
N ASN A 1248 14.01 -39.99 -7.41
CA ASN A 1248 14.26 -41.20 -6.64
C ASN A 1248 14.76 -42.30 -7.58
N VAL A 1249 16.05 -42.60 -7.55
CA VAL A 1249 16.61 -43.81 -8.16
C VAL A 1249 16.29 -44.99 -7.25
N THR A 1250 15.02 -45.40 -7.23
CA THR A 1250 14.56 -46.69 -6.65
C THR A 1250 13.41 -47.29 -7.45
N ALA A 1251 13.36 -47.05 -8.76
CA ALA A 1251 12.41 -47.70 -9.66
C ALA A 1251 12.98 -47.95 -11.06
N VAL A 1252 14.22 -48.43 -11.17
CA VAL A 1252 14.73 -49.10 -12.39
C VAL A 1252 15.72 -50.18 -11.98
N GLU A 1253 15.21 -51.33 -11.56
CA GLU A 1253 15.86 -52.65 -11.68
C GLU A 1253 14.81 -53.71 -11.30
N ASP A 1254 13.87 -53.96 -12.21
CA ASP A 1254 13.15 -55.24 -12.35
C ASP A 1254 12.31 -55.21 -13.64
N ALA A 1255 13.03 -55.24 -14.76
CA ALA A 1255 12.50 -55.66 -16.06
C ALA A 1255 13.67 -56.17 -16.92
N ALA A 1256 14.22 -57.32 -16.52
CA ALA A 1256 14.93 -58.27 -17.37
C ALA A 1256 14.22 -59.62 -17.27
#